data_AF-A0A9E5PI94-F1
#
_entry.id   AF-A0A9E5PI94-F1
#
_cell.length_a   1.000
_cell.length_b   1.000
_cell.length_c   1.000
_cell.angle_alpha   90.00
_cell.angle_beta   90.00
_cell.angle_gamma   90.00
#
_symmetry.space_group_name_H-M   'P 1'
#
loop_
_entity.id
_entity.type
_entity.pdbx_description
1 polymer ?
#
loop_
_entity_poly.entity_id
_entity_poly.type
_entity_poly.pdbx_seq_one_letter_code
_entity_poly.pdbx_strand_id
1 'polypeptide(L)'
;MKARLLGAGVVFFAAGACGGDLDLPAPATVTIVAETDGQQAFAGARLPGPLAAAVSASDGRRVPRAQVRWTVTAGTGAGLSDSLTVSDGTGRAEVVLTLGQEPGSYGVRATLVVDEDKSVSFSAVALDPPTLTGVEPATFASGDTIALYGANLSDSLRVEVGAALAHVLGASPAGDTLNAIVPPCLVPGTVAIHVLFGAAQSNAISGTYVASAGALTLASGEYLSLDPATLDACATFAPAGPSGAEYLVVPQSVSSVPGVTAEYRLFGDSIVTVVSRPAPPQASLPLATRFHDLLRRREAELARGPRRQLSPEAGVGALAEIKIGDRRDFHVCDSVPCSTAEAFTKVTAEVRYVGEHAAIYQDLGAPTGGLSDTDIQQLGSLFDQDLYEVATRAFGAESDVDRNGRVLILMTPVVNGLTPEEDCGTAIVTGFFFAVDVDAGRFNVPSNEAELFYTLAADPGATVSCAITIDVIQRLVPVTFVHELQHMISYHQHVLVRGGDSEALWLNEGLSHLSEELAGLHFAALGDDKLLSQFAVGDLFNAYRFLKDPGSQFVLFSEGTGTLAERGASWLFLRWLVDQFGTDMSRRLVETERTGGENVAAAVGEPMARLLPEWFLANYVSDLVNFAAPPRLRYVTWELRTTYGSLHDQLPQRFDRPFPIVPLLFTGGTFDVGGVLHSGSGDYVRVVQDPGGRGFTLRLRDSAGGPVSAAAVPRLNVIRIR
;
A
#
# COMPACT_ATOMS: atom_id res chain seq x y z
N MET A 1 -10.50 12.69 21.31
CA MET A 1 -11.53 11.94 22.08
C MET A 1 -10.98 10.60 22.55
N LYS A 2 -11.50 9.98 23.62
CA LYS A 2 -11.07 8.66 24.11
C LYS A 2 -12.11 7.59 23.77
N ALA A 3 -11.86 6.77 22.75
CA ALA A 3 -12.72 5.62 22.41
C ALA A 3 -12.45 4.42 23.35
N ARG A 4 -13.48 3.63 23.66
CA ARG A 4 -13.37 2.42 24.49
C ARG A 4 -13.88 1.16 23.77
N LEU A 5 -13.20 0.03 23.96
CA LEU A 5 -13.52 -1.24 23.29
C LEU A 5 -14.36 -2.18 24.16
N LEU A 6 -15.14 -3.05 23.50
CA LEU A 6 -15.83 -4.23 24.06
C LEU A 6 -15.22 -5.50 23.41
N GLY A 7 -14.72 -6.49 24.20
CA GLY A 7 -13.96 -7.70 23.73
C GLY A 7 -14.79 -8.74 22.93
N ALA A 8 -14.26 -9.74 22.17
CA ALA A 8 -13.03 -10.58 22.18
C ALA A 8 -12.70 -11.21 20.76
N GLY A 9 -11.69 -12.11 20.61
CA GLY A 9 -11.14 -12.62 19.32
C GLY A 9 -10.85 -14.14 19.18
N VAL A 10 -10.25 -14.61 18.04
CA VAL A 10 -9.81 -16.01 17.72
C VAL A 10 -8.62 -16.04 16.70
N VAL A 11 -7.73 -17.06 16.74
CA VAL A 11 -6.50 -17.28 15.91
C VAL A 11 -6.33 -18.76 15.49
N PHE A 12 -5.72 -19.08 14.31
CA PHE A 12 -5.09 -20.40 13.97
C PHE A 12 -3.95 -20.31 12.90
N PHE A 13 -3.04 -21.31 12.87
CA PHE A 13 -1.77 -21.44 12.07
C PHE A 13 -1.71 -22.74 11.22
N ALA A 14 -0.80 -22.81 10.21
CA ALA A 14 -0.56 -23.96 9.31
C ALA A 14 0.95 -24.33 9.13
N ALA A 15 1.26 -25.53 8.59
CA ALA A 15 2.62 -26.08 8.36
C ALA A 15 2.73 -27.00 7.09
N GLY A 16 3.95 -27.25 6.56
CA GLY A 16 4.27 -28.32 5.57
C GLY A 16 5.69 -28.29 4.93
N ALA A 17 6.30 -29.46 4.64
CA ALA A 17 7.74 -29.76 4.36
C ALA A 17 8.06 -30.50 3.02
N CYS A 18 9.36 -30.79 2.74
CA CYS A 18 10.08 -31.20 1.49
C CYS A 18 10.11 -32.71 1.06
N GLY A 19 10.77 -33.06 -0.09
CA GLY A 19 11.02 -34.43 -0.65
C GLY A 19 12.38 -34.64 -1.43
N GLY A 20 12.76 -35.89 -1.80
CA GLY A 20 14.12 -36.38 -2.21
C GLY A 20 14.36 -37.03 -3.61
N ASP A 21 15.51 -37.75 -3.81
CA ASP A 21 16.34 -37.96 -5.05
C ASP A 21 16.41 -39.38 -5.74
N LEU A 22 16.96 -39.45 -6.99
CA LEU A 22 17.13 -40.63 -7.92
C LEU A 22 18.61 -40.92 -8.37
N ASP A 23 18.86 -42.13 -8.94
CA ASP A 23 20.15 -42.83 -9.25
C ASP A 23 20.89 -42.38 -10.57
N LEU A 24 22.25 -42.28 -10.60
CA LEU A 24 23.04 -41.60 -11.67
C LEU A 24 24.31 -42.37 -12.17
N PRO A 25 24.80 -42.14 -13.42
CA PRO A 25 25.94 -42.82 -14.04
C PRO A 25 27.33 -42.49 -13.43
N ALA A 26 28.33 -43.37 -13.62
CA ALA A 26 29.66 -43.23 -13.00
C ALA A 26 30.63 -42.27 -13.76
N PRO A 27 31.40 -41.40 -13.06
CA PRO A 27 32.37 -40.48 -13.68
C PRO A 27 33.65 -41.20 -14.15
N ALA A 28 34.22 -40.80 -15.30
CA ALA A 28 35.44 -41.41 -15.85
C ALA A 28 36.50 -40.44 -16.41
N THR A 29 36.10 -39.24 -16.86
CA THR A 29 36.99 -38.23 -17.45
C THR A 29 36.63 -36.83 -16.96
N VAL A 30 37.62 -35.95 -16.86
CA VAL A 30 37.47 -34.53 -16.55
C VAL A 30 38.25 -33.71 -17.57
N THR A 31 37.64 -32.65 -18.09
CA THR A 31 38.23 -31.79 -19.13
C THR A 31 37.97 -30.31 -18.82
N ILE A 32 38.86 -29.42 -19.28
CA ILE A 32 38.68 -27.98 -19.17
C ILE A 32 37.56 -27.55 -20.12
N VAL A 33 36.63 -26.73 -19.64
CA VAL A 33 35.73 -25.96 -20.49
C VAL A 33 36.53 -24.76 -21.01
N ALA A 34 36.86 -24.77 -22.30
CA ALA A 34 37.94 -23.98 -22.89
C ALA A 34 37.85 -22.47 -22.62
N GLU A 35 36.64 -21.90 -22.65
CA GLU A 35 36.38 -20.47 -22.41
C GLU A 35 36.57 -20.02 -20.94
N THR A 36 36.82 -20.96 -20.01
CA THR A 36 36.96 -20.66 -18.58
C THR A 36 38.40 -20.64 -18.07
N ASP A 37 39.38 -20.98 -18.92
CA ASP A 37 40.80 -21.01 -18.57
C ASP A 37 41.57 -19.76 -19.07
N GLY A 38 42.73 -19.48 -18.48
CA GLY A 38 43.62 -18.39 -18.90
C GLY A 38 43.12 -16.98 -18.58
N GLN A 39 42.17 -16.87 -17.65
CA GLN A 39 41.55 -15.60 -17.28
C GLN A 39 42.53 -14.65 -16.56
N GLN A 40 42.27 -13.35 -16.65
CA GLN A 40 43.08 -12.31 -16.01
C GLN A 40 42.22 -11.43 -15.11
N ALA A 41 42.77 -11.00 -13.98
CA ALA A 41 42.18 -10.00 -13.08
C ALA A 41 43.30 -9.26 -12.33
N PHE A 42 43.02 -8.15 -11.64
CA PHE A 42 44.03 -7.54 -10.77
C PHE A 42 44.32 -8.39 -9.53
N ALA A 43 45.52 -8.21 -8.97
CA ALA A 43 45.88 -8.81 -7.69
C ALA A 43 44.83 -8.48 -6.61
N GLY A 44 44.43 -9.50 -5.84
CA GLY A 44 43.39 -9.43 -4.82
C GLY A 44 41.94 -9.56 -5.33
N ALA A 45 41.70 -9.60 -6.65
CA ALA A 45 40.35 -9.67 -7.23
C ALA A 45 39.91 -11.11 -7.56
N ARG A 46 38.59 -11.29 -7.67
CA ARG A 46 37.96 -12.50 -8.23
C ARG A 46 38.09 -12.53 -9.75
N LEU A 47 38.27 -13.70 -10.34
CA LEU A 47 38.23 -13.86 -11.80
C LEU A 47 36.87 -13.46 -12.41
N PRO A 48 36.85 -12.91 -13.65
CA PRO A 48 35.61 -12.49 -14.32
C PRO A 48 34.55 -13.59 -14.46
N GLY A 49 34.96 -14.85 -14.65
CA GLY A 49 34.10 -16.02 -14.68
C GLY A 49 34.61 -17.17 -13.81
N PRO A 50 33.75 -18.12 -13.40
CA PRO A 50 34.20 -19.32 -12.70
C PRO A 50 35.06 -20.21 -13.61
N LEU A 51 36.00 -20.93 -13.02
CA LEU A 51 36.70 -22.03 -13.69
C LEU A 51 35.73 -23.20 -13.79
N ALA A 52 35.62 -23.84 -14.95
CA ALA A 52 34.68 -24.93 -15.16
C ALA A 52 35.34 -26.19 -15.73
N ALA A 53 35.02 -27.31 -15.11
CA ALA A 53 35.44 -28.64 -15.54
C ALA A 53 34.22 -29.44 -16.00
N ALA A 54 34.31 -30.09 -17.16
CA ALA A 54 33.28 -30.98 -17.68
C ALA A 54 33.62 -32.43 -17.36
N VAL A 55 32.68 -33.14 -16.72
CA VAL A 55 32.80 -34.54 -16.31
C VAL A 55 31.97 -35.44 -17.20
N SER A 56 32.61 -36.48 -17.73
CA SER A 56 31.99 -37.47 -18.62
C SER A 56 32.28 -38.90 -18.18
N ALA A 57 31.34 -39.80 -18.45
CA ALA A 57 31.50 -41.25 -18.33
C ALA A 57 32.41 -41.79 -19.46
N SER A 58 32.80 -43.06 -19.37
CA SER A 58 33.69 -43.71 -20.33
C SER A 58 33.10 -43.79 -21.75
N ASP A 59 31.77 -43.74 -21.87
CA ASP A 59 31.03 -43.71 -23.13
C ASP A 59 30.79 -42.29 -23.67
N GLY A 60 31.34 -41.26 -23.01
CA GLY A 60 31.26 -39.86 -23.40
C GLY A 60 30.04 -39.10 -22.86
N ARG A 61 29.04 -39.79 -22.25
CA ARG A 61 27.88 -39.12 -21.65
C ARG A 61 28.28 -38.20 -20.50
N ARG A 62 27.57 -37.09 -20.34
CA ARG A 62 27.77 -36.16 -19.22
C ARG A 62 27.28 -36.77 -17.92
N VAL A 63 28.06 -36.57 -16.85
CA VAL A 63 27.77 -37.19 -15.55
C VAL A 63 27.36 -36.10 -14.56
N PRO A 64 26.07 -36.02 -14.21
CA PRO A 64 25.62 -35.19 -13.10
C PRO A 64 26.03 -35.80 -11.76
N ARG A 65 26.15 -34.93 -10.75
CA ARG A 65 26.52 -35.25 -9.37
C ARG A 65 27.91 -35.86 -9.16
N ALA A 66 28.80 -35.77 -10.14
CA ALA A 66 30.19 -36.15 -9.97
C ALA A 66 30.92 -35.13 -9.08
N GLN A 67 31.67 -35.63 -8.10
CA GLN A 67 32.46 -34.80 -7.21
C GLN A 67 33.82 -34.45 -7.83
N VAL A 68 34.12 -33.15 -7.91
CA VAL A 68 35.37 -32.58 -8.43
C VAL A 68 36.05 -31.79 -7.31
N ARG A 69 37.25 -32.21 -6.94
CA ARG A 69 38.10 -31.53 -5.95
C ARG A 69 38.95 -30.47 -6.63
N TRP A 70 39.02 -29.29 -6.04
CA TRP A 70 39.79 -28.15 -6.53
C TRP A 70 40.91 -27.78 -5.57
N THR A 71 42.11 -27.57 -6.12
CA THR A 71 43.31 -27.24 -5.33
C THR A 71 44.08 -26.12 -6.00
N VAL A 72 44.42 -25.06 -5.26
CA VAL A 72 45.34 -24.01 -5.74
C VAL A 72 46.74 -24.60 -5.86
N THR A 73 47.35 -24.50 -7.03
CA THR A 73 48.68 -25.06 -7.34
C THR A 73 49.76 -24.00 -7.48
N ALA A 74 49.40 -22.74 -7.74
CA ALA A 74 50.33 -21.62 -7.81
C ALA A 74 49.65 -20.29 -7.45
N GLY A 75 50.43 -19.37 -6.87
CA GLY A 75 50.01 -18.03 -6.48
C GLY A 75 49.66 -17.92 -4.98
N THR A 76 50.47 -17.16 -4.24
CA THR A 76 50.31 -16.97 -2.79
C THR A 76 49.00 -16.25 -2.48
N GLY A 77 48.27 -16.72 -1.46
CA GLY A 77 47.05 -16.07 -0.98
C GLY A 77 45.81 -16.21 -1.86
N ALA A 78 45.85 -17.03 -2.93
CA ALA A 78 44.65 -17.34 -3.70
C ALA A 78 43.65 -18.19 -2.90
N GLY A 79 42.37 -17.91 -3.09
CA GLY A 79 41.27 -18.59 -2.44
C GLY A 79 40.26 -19.14 -3.45
N LEU A 80 39.75 -20.33 -3.19
CA LEU A 80 38.67 -20.95 -3.96
C LEU A 80 37.35 -20.79 -3.18
N SER A 81 36.23 -20.56 -3.88
CA SER A 81 34.91 -20.52 -3.23
C SER A 81 34.52 -21.84 -2.57
N ASP A 82 35.04 -22.96 -3.10
CA ASP A 82 34.90 -24.28 -2.53
C ASP A 82 36.11 -25.14 -2.92
N SER A 83 36.46 -26.10 -2.06
CA SER A 83 37.48 -27.12 -2.36
C SER A 83 36.89 -28.37 -3.02
N LEU A 84 35.56 -28.51 -3.02
CA LEU A 84 34.86 -29.64 -3.59
C LEU A 84 33.53 -29.20 -4.20
N THR A 85 33.34 -29.43 -5.50
CA THR A 85 32.10 -29.08 -6.19
C THR A 85 31.47 -30.32 -6.80
N VAL A 86 30.18 -30.22 -7.13
CA VAL A 86 29.40 -31.32 -7.70
C VAL A 86 28.94 -30.90 -9.09
N SER A 87 29.10 -31.77 -10.08
CA SER A 87 28.66 -31.46 -11.46
C SER A 87 27.14 -31.38 -11.58
N ASP A 88 26.65 -30.48 -12.42
CA ASP A 88 25.24 -30.25 -12.70
C ASP A 88 24.65 -31.27 -13.70
N GLY A 89 23.38 -31.08 -14.09
CA GLY A 89 22.67 -31.91 -15.08
C GLY A 89 23.38 -32.07 -16.44
N THR A 90 24.31 -31.18 -16.76
CA THR A 90 25.12 -31.19 -17.99
C THR A 90 26.54 -31.73 -17.77
N GLY A 91 26.84 -32.23 -16.56
CA GLY A 91 28.16 -32.70 -16.17
C GLY A 91 29.17 -31.59 -15.93
N ARG A 92 28.75 -30.33 -15.77
CA ARG A 92 29.63 -29.19 -15.54
C ARG A 92 29.79 -28.92 -14.04
N ALA A 93 31.03 -28.83 -13.58
CA ALA A 93 31.38 -28.46 -12.21
C ALA A 93 32.19 -27.16 -12.21
N GLU A 94 31.87 -26.22 -11.32
CA GLU A 94 32.41 -24.86 -11.35
C GLU A 94 32.93 -24.41 -10.00
N VAL A 95 34.09 -23.73 -10.00
CA VAL A 95 34.64 -23.06 -8.82
C VAL A 95 35.04 -21.63 -9.15
N VAL A 96 34.89 -20.75 -8.18
CA VAL A 96 35.35 -19.37 -8.29
C VAL A 96 36.74 -19.25 -7.69
N LEU A 97 37.67 -18.66 -8.45
CA LEU A 97 39.00 -18.29 -7.96
C LEU A 97 39.05 -16.80 -7.59
N THR A 98 39.55 -16.51 -6.40
CA THR A 98 39.99 -15.18 -5.94
C THR A 98 41.52 -15.18 -5.90
N LEU A 99 42.14 -14.24 -6.61
CA LEU A 99 43.59 -14.09 -6.69
C LEU A 99 44.14 -13.50 -5.38
N GLY A 100 45.38 -13.82 -5.05
CA GLY A 100 46.08 -13.22 -3.91
C GLY A 100 46.56 -11.81 -4.21
N GLN A 101 47.14 -11.14 -3.20
CA GLN A 101 47.53 -9.73 -3.26
C GLN A 101 48.78 -9.44 -4.12
N GLU A 102 49.44 -10.47 -4.65
CA GLU A 102 50.66 -10.32 -5.44
C GLU A 102 50.35 -10.47 -6.95
N PRO A 103 50.84 -9.58 -7.83
CA PRO A 103 50.72 -9.76 -9.27
C PRO A 103 51.57 -10.95 -9.74
N GLY A 104 51.16 -11.60 -10.84
CA GLY A 104 51.85 -12.76 -11.41
C GLY A 104 50.91 -13.92 -11.77
N SER A 105 51.49 -15.10 -12.04
CA SER A 105 50.72 -16.27 -12.49
C SER A 105 50.14 -17.08 -11.34
N TYR A 106 48.89 -17.50 -11.51
CA TYR A 106 48.11 -18.33 -10.61
C TYR A 106 47.71 -19.64 -11.29
N GLY A 107 47.57 -20.71 -10.51
CA GLY A 107 47.23 -22.04 -11.01
C GLY A 107 46.23 -22.76 -10.12
N VAL A 108 45.30 -23.49 -10.72
CA VAL A 108 44.31 -24.31 -10.01
C VAL A 108 44.20 -25.67 -10.68
N ARG A 109 44.13 -26.75 -9.90
CA ARG A 109 43.89 -28.11 -10.41
C ARG A 109 42.50 -28.58 -10.03
N ALA A 110 41.78 -29.16 -10.98
CA ALA A 110 40.53 -29.88 -10.78
C ALA A 110 40.75 -31.39 -10.95
N THR A 111 40.32 -32.19 -9.97
CA THR A 111 40.55 -33.64 -9.92
C THR A 111 39.25 -34.37 -9.60
N LEU A 112 38.97 -35.48 -10.28
CA LEU A 112 37.83 -36.34 -9.91
C LEU A 112 38.10 -37.02 -8.57
N VAL A 113 37.15 -36.94 -7.63
CA VAL A 113 37.31 -37.58 -6.32
C VAL A 113 37.34 -39.11 -6.41
N VAL A 114 36.66 -39.67 -7.40
CA VAL A 114 36.58 -41.13 -7.61
C VAL A 114 37.83 -41.72 -8.26
N ASP A 115 38.68 -40.90 -8.87
CA ASP A 115 39.92 -41.30 -9.54
C ASP A 115 40.88 -40.11 -9.61
N GLU A 116 41.85 -40.07 -8.68
CA GLU A 116 42.77 -38.94 -8.52
C GLU A 116 43.76 -38.77 -9.70
N ASP A 117 43.92 -39.79 -10.54
CA ASP A 117 44.75 -39.72 -11.75
C ASP A 117 44.06 -38.91 -12.88
N LYS A 118 42.75 -38.64 -12.75
CA LYS A 118 41.99 -37.82 -13.69
C LYS A 118 41.92 -36.38 -13.18
N SER A 119 42.81 -35.54 -13.71
CA SER A 119 42.85 -34.11 -13.38
C SER A 119 43.16 -33.20 -14.57
N VAL A 120 42.78 -31.93 -14.44
CA VAL A 120 43.12 -30.85 -15.36
C VAL A 120 43.63 -29.63 -14.59
N SER A 121 44.46 -28.80 -15.22
CA SER A 121 45.05 -27.61 -14.59
C SER A 121 44.68 -26.35 -15.35
N PHE A 122 44.13 -25.38 -14.63
CA PHE A 122 43.79 -24.04 -15.08
C PHE A 122 44.92 -23.07 -14.73
N SER A 123 45.05 -22.02 -15.52
CA SER A 123 45.95 -20.89 -15.34
C SER A 123 45.19 -19.58 -15.26
N ALA A 124 45.70 -18.65 -14.47
CA ALA A 124 45.20 -17.28 -14.37
C ALA A 124 46.35 -16.30 -14.18
N VAL A 125 46.12 -15.02 -14.47
CA VAL A 125 47.13 -13.95 -14.29
C VAL A 125 46.56 -12.82 -13.42
N ALA A 126 47.29 -12.48 -12.36
CA ALA A 126 47.08 -11.30 -11.55
C ALA A 126 47.87 -10.11 -12.12
N LEU A 127 47.18 -9.03 -12.48
CA LEU A 127 47.74 -7.77 -12.97
C LEU A 127 47.96 -6.77 -11.81
N ASP A 128 48.78 -5.74 -12.03
CA ASP A 128 48.98 -4.64 -11.07
C ASP A 128 47.70 -3.80 -10.89
N PRO A 129 47.25 -3.49 -9.66
CA PRO A 129 46.02 -2.75 -9.43
C PRO A 129 46.05 -1.32 -9.98
N PRO A 130 44.88 -0.71 -10.25
CA PRO A 130 44.81 0.69 -10.66
C PRO A 130 45.22 1.63 -9.52
N THR A 131 45.96 2.68 -9.87
CA THR A 131 46.36 3.73 -8.91
C THR A 131 45.92 5.09 -9.43
N LEU A 132 45.47 5.95 -8.51
CA LEU A 132 45.06 7.32 -8.82
C LEU A 132 46.08 8.31 -8.25
N THR A 133 46.43 9.32 -9.03
CA THR A 133 47.39 10.38 -8.68
C THR A 133 46.75 11.77 -8.66
N GLY A 134 45.66 11.99 -9.40
CA GLY A 134 44.96 13.27 -9.42
C GLY A 134 43.65 13.25 -10.23
N VAL A 135 42.90 14.35 -10.12
CA VAL A 135 41.65 14.60 -10.85
C VAL A 135 41.65 16.03 -11.40
N GLU A 136 41.24 16.22 -12.65
CA GLU A 136 41.07 17.54 -13.27
C GLU A 136 39.72 17.66 -14.01
N PRO A 137 38.96 18.75 -13.81
CA PRO A 137 39.19 19.80 -12.81
C PRO A 137 39.08 19.24 -11.38
N ALA A 138 39.79 19.83 -10.41
CA ALA A 138 39.70 19.40 -9.00
C ALA A 138 38.41 19.89 -8.30
N THR A 139 37.69 20.81 -8.93
CA THR A 139 36.36 21.28 -8.55
C THR A 139 35.41 21.06 -9.72
N PHE A 140 34.27 20.42 -9.47
CA PHE A 140 33.36 19.98 -10.52
C PHE A 140 31.91 19.96 -10.01
N ALA A 141 30.96 20.04 -10.94
CA ALA A 141 29.54 19.92 -10.72
C ALA A 141 28.98 18.66 -11.41
N SER A 142 27.69 18.41 -11.23
CA SER A 142 27.01 17.33 -11.97
C SER A 142 27.11 17.54 -13.48
N GLY A 143 27.39 16.49 -14.22
CA GLY A 143 27.47 16.52 -15.68
C GLY A 143 28.81 16.99 -16.23
N ASP A 144 29.69 17.53 -15.39
CA ASP A 144 31.06 17.86 -15.78
C ASP A 144 31.82 16.58 -16.14
N THR A 145 32.72 16.69 -17.11
CA THR A 145 33.70 15.63 -17.38
C THR A 145 34.94 15.85 -16.52
N ILE A 146 35.32 14.83 -15.74
CA ILE A 146 36.57 14.80 -15.00
C ILE A 146 37.55 13.81 -15.65
N ALA A 147 38.81 14.19 -15.70
CA ALA A 147 39.93 13.34 -16.07
C ALA A 147 40.62 12.85 -14.79
N LEU A 148 40.68 11.53 -14.62
CA LEU A 148 41.43 10.87 -13.55
C LEU A 148 42.81 10.46 -14.08
N TYR A 149 43.87 10.85 -13.38
CA TYR A 149 45.24 10.52 -13.74
C TYR A 149 45.79 9.41 -12.86
N GLY A 150 46.57 8.51 -13.43
CA GLY A 150 47.02 7.32 -12.72
C GLY A 150 47.83 6.34 -13.54
N ALA A 151 47.79 5.08 -13.13
CA ALA A 151 48.34 3.95 -13.87
C ALA A 151 47.36 2.77 -13.85
N ASN A 152 47.45 1.91 -14.86
CA ASN A 152 46.60 0.74 -15.08
C ASN A 152 45.10 1.08 -15.18
N LEU A 153 44.80 2.23 -15.78
CA LEU A 153 43.44 2.69 -16.04
C LEU A 153 42.91 2.10 -17.35
N SER A 154 41.66 1.65 -17.38
CA SER A 154 41.03 1.05 -18.56
C SER A 154 39.51 1.27 -18.60
N ASP A 155 38.91 1.05 -19.77
CA ASP A 155 37.46 1.21 -20.01
C ASP A 155 36.59 0.25 -19.18
N SER A 156 37.17 -0.84 -18.69
CA SER A 156 36.46 -1.83 -17.87
C SER A 156 36.38 -1.46 -16.40
N LEU A 157 37.08 -0.41 -15.97
CA LEU A 157 36.99 0.13 -14.62
C LEU A 157 35.66 0.86 -14.42
N ARG A 158 35.17 0.85 -13.17
CA ARG A 158 34.09 1.73 -12.74
C ARG A 158 34.70 2.89 -11.95
N VAL A 159 34.15 4.07 -12.10
CA VAL A 159 34.56 5.26 -11.33
C VAL A 159 33.50 5.53 -10.28
N GLU A 160 33.90 5.69 -9.03
CA GLU A 160 33.04 6.12 -7.94
C GLU A 160 33.46 7.51 -7.46
N VAL A 161 32.53 8.47 -7.46
CA VAL A 161 32.72 9.84 -6.95
C VAL A 161 31.74 10.02 -5.80
N GLY A 162 32.22 10.26 -4.59
CA GLY A 162 31.38 10.50 -3.42
C GLY A 162 30.33 9.41 -3.15
N ALA A 163 30.71 8.14 -3.34
CA ALA A 163 29.85 6.94 -3.26
C ALA A 163 28.79 6.75 -4.37
N ALA A 164 28.83 7.56 -5.45
CA ALA A 164 28.01 7.35 -6.64
C ALA A 164 28.86 6.94 -7.86
N LEU A 165 28.33 6.03 -8.67
CA LEU A 165 28.98 5.61 -9.91
C LEU A 165 28.91 6.72 -10.97
N ALA A 166 30.07 7.12 -11.48
CA ALA A 166 30.23 8.02 -12.61
C ALA A 166 30.14 7.26 -13.94
N HIS A 167 29.76 7.96 -15.02
CA HIS A 167 29.72 7.36 -16.36
C HIS A 167 31.09 7.46 -17.03
N VAL A 168 31.76 6.33 -17.23
CA VAL A 168 33.07 6.27 -17.89
C VAL A 168 32.91 6.55 -19.38
N LEU A 169 33.66 7.53 -19.88
CA LEU A 169 33.71 7.91 -21.30
C LEU A 169 34.80 7.15 -22.05
N GLY A 170 35.88 6.77 -21.35
CA GLY A 170 36.98 6.00 -21.89
C GLY A 170 38.33 6.34 -21.25
N ALA A 171 39.25 5.40 -21.35
CA ALA A 171 40.63 5.48 -20.91
C ALA A 171 41.57 5.83 -22.07
N SER A 172 42.72 6.41 -21.73
CA SER A 172 43.79 6.60 -22.71
C SER A 172 44.37 5.23 -23.12
N PRO A 173 44.87 5.08 -24.37
CA PRO A 173 45.57 3.86 -24.78
C PRO A 173 46.83 3.55 -23.94
N ALA A 174 47.39 4.56 -23.29
CA ALA A 174 48.53 4.44 -22.39
C ALA A 174 48.13 3.94 -20.98
N GLY A 175 46.84 3.91 -20.65
CA GLY A 175 46.33 3.50 -19.34
C GLY A 175 46.67 4.46 -18.20
N ASP A 176 46.97 5.72 -18.52
CA ASP A 176 47.37 6.77 -17.58
C ASP A 176 46.26 7.79 -17.27
N THR A 177 45.18 7.78 -18.05
CA THR A 177 44.06 8.71 -17.90
C THR A 177 42.73 7.99 -18.07
N LEU A 178 41.72 8.32 -17.27
CA LEU A 178 40.34 7.82 -17.38
C LEU A 178 39.35 8.99 -17.30
N ASN A 179 38.56 9.20 -18.35
CA ASN A 179 37.55 10.26 -18.38
C ASN A 179 36.20 9.72 -17.90
N ALA A 180 35.53 10.47 -17.04
CA ALA A 180 34.19 10.14 -16.57
C ALA A 180 33.30 11.38 -16.41
N ILE A 181 32.00 11.22 -16.62
CA ILE A 181 31.00 12.26 -16.33
C ILE A 181 30.62 12.14 -14.85
N VAL A 182 30.78 13.25 -14.12
CA VAL A 182 30.43 13.37 -12.70
C VAL A 182 28.93 13.13 -12.52
N PRO A 183 28.54 12.18 -11.66
CA PRO A 183 27.15 11.87 -11.44
C PRO A 183 26.44 13.05 -10.75
N PRO A 184 25.13 13.24 -10.99
CA PRO A 184 24.34 14.11 -10.13
C PRO A 184 24.25 13.52 -8.72
N CYS A 185 23.87 14.36 -7.75
CA CYS A 185 23.39 13.94 -6.43
C CYS A 185 24.45 13.57 -5.41
N LEU A 186 25.57 14.26 -5.48
CA LEU A 186 26.58 14.26 -4.44
C LEU A 186 26.30 15.38 -3.44
N VAL A 187 26.70 15.17 -2.18
CA VAL A 187 26.69 16.24 -1.18
C VAL A 187 27.75 17.28 -1.55
N PRO A 188 27.43 18.58 -1.58
CA PRO A 188 28.41 19.64 -1.79
C PRO A 188 29.57 19.57 -0.81
N GLY A 189 30.79 19.75 -1.30
CA GLY A 189 32.02 19.72 -0.50
C GLY A 189 33.03 18.70 -1.01
N THR A 190 33.97 18.32 -0.15
CA THR A 190 35.04 17.37 -0.50
C THR A 190 34.47 15.96 -0.64
N VAL A 191 34.66 15.35 -1.81
CA VAL A 191 34.24 13.98 -2.12
C VAL A 191 35.47 13.11 -2.42
N ALA A 192 35.43 11.85 -1.97
CA ALA A 192 36.43 10.85 -2.32
C ALA A 192 36.15 10.30 -3.72
N ILE A 193 37.20 9.99 -4.47
CA ILE A 193 37.13 9.38 -5.80
C ILE A 193 37.97 8.11 -5.80
N HIS A 194 37.37 7.02 -6.27
CA HIS A 194 37.99 5.71 -6.42
C HIS A 194 37.73 5.16 -7.82
N VAL A 195 38.60 4.27 -8.28
CA VAL A 195 38.29 3.36 -9.39
C VAL A 195 38.17 1.93 -8.88
N LEU A 196 37.16 1.24 -9.38
CA LEU A 196 36.77 -0.10 -8.95
C LEU A 196 36.95 -1.09 -10.10
N PHE A 197 37.40 -2.30 -9.75
CA PHE A 197 37.46 -3.45 -10.65
C PHE A 197 36.95 -4.70 -9.93
N GLY A 198 35.75 -5.16 -10.28
CA GLY A 198 35.09 -6.22 -9.52
C GLY A 198 34.88 -5.78 -8.06
N ALA A 199 35.49 -6.50 -7.11
CA ALA A 199 35.45 -6.20 -5.68
C ALA A 199 36.70 -5.42 -5.17
N ALA A 200 37.69 -5.15 -6.03
CA ALA A 200 38.91 -4.42 -5.68
C ALA A 200 38.76 -2.91 -5.94
N GLN A 201 39.42 -2.09 -5.12
CA GLN A 201 39.40 -0.62 -5.18
C GLN A 201 40.81 -0.03 -5.25
N SER A 202 40.98 1.09 -5.97
CA SER A 202 42.20 1.90 -5.93
C SER A 202 42.36 2.66 -4.61
N ASN A 203 43.51 3.31 -4.44
CA ASN A 203 43.63 4.41 -3.47
C ASN A 203 42.61 5.52 -3.76
N ALA A 204 42.23 6.26 -2.72
CA ALA A 204 41.33 7.41 -2.83
C ALA A 204 42.12 8.66 -3.22
N ILE A 205 41.54 9.47 -4.10
CA ILE A 205 41.89 10.90 -4.24
C ILE A 205 40.68 11.75 -3.87
N SER A 206 40.86 13.06 -3.72
CA SER A 206 39.76 13.97 -3.36
C SER A 206 39.50 15.01 -4.44
N GLY A 207 38.23 15.31 -4.66
CA GLY A 207 37.77 16.45 -5.45
C GLY A 207 36.75 17.28 -4.66
N THR A 208 36.43 18.47 -5.15
CA THR A 208 35.39 19.32 -4.56
C THR A 208 34.16 19.31 -5.45
N TYR A 209 33.06 18.74 -4.96
CA TYR A 209 31.79 18.80 -5.65
C TYR A 209 31.04 20.09 -5.30
N VAL A 210 30.57 20.80 -6.31
CA VAL A 210 29.70 21.98 -6.18
C VAL A 210 28.34 21.62 -6.75
N ALA A 211 27.27 21.70 -5.94
CA ALA A 211 25.94 21.44 -6.46
C ALA A 211 25.50 22.54 -7.42
N SER A 212 24.81 22.13 -8.49
CA SER A 212 24.15 23.03 -9.45
C SER A 212 22.94 23.75 -8.83
N ALA A 213 22.38 23.23 -7.74
CA ALA A 213 21.28 23.80 -6.96
C ALA A 213 21.62 23.89 -5.46
N GLY A 214 21.06 24.88 -4.77
CA GLY A 214 21.26 25.05 -3.32
C GLY A 214 20.64 23.91 -2.50
N ALA A 215 21.25 23.58 -1.36
CA ALA A 215 20.71 22.59 -0.44
C ALA A 215 19.43 23.08 0.24
N LEU A 216 18.44 22.20 0.37
CA LEU A 216 17.21 22.42 1.12
C LEU A 216 17.55 22.63 2.59
N THR A 217 17.04 23.74 3.13
CA THR A 217 17.09 24.06 4.56
C THR A 217 15.66 24.28 5.02
N LEU A 218 15.17 23.41 5.89
CA LEU A 218 13.84 23.50 6.48
C LEU A 218 13.97 23.90 7.95
N ALA A 219 13.08 24.75 8.46
CA ALA A 219 12.88 24.93 9.90
C ALA A 219 12.06 23.77 10.48
N SER A 220 12.13 23.54 11.80
CA SER A 220 11.23 22.55 12.44
C SER A 220 9.77 22.95 12.18
N GLY A 221 8.96 22.00 11.71
CA GLY A 221 7.59 22.24 11.26
C GLY A 221 7.45 22.61 9.79
N GLU A 222 8.51 23.05 9.12
CA GLU A 222 8.46 23.38 7.70
C GLU A 222 8.42 22.09 6.85
N TYR A 223 7.55 22.10 5.85
CA TYR A 223 7.31 20.95 4.98
C TYR A 223 7.15 21.38 3.53
N LEU A 224 7.42 20.44 2.62
CA LEU A 224 7.29 20.61 1.19
C LEU A 224 6.94 19.29 0.51
N SER A 225 6.41 19.37 -0.70
CA SER A 225 6.17 18.22 -1.58
C SER A 225 6.97 18.40 -2.85
N LEU A 226 7.98 17.55 -3.06
CA LEU A 226 8.86 17.64 -4.22
C LEU A 226 8.34 16.76 -5.34
N ASP A 227 8.32 17.32 -6.54
CA ASP A 227 8.13 16.55 -7.77
C ASP A 227 9.49 15.99 -8.21
N PRO A 228 9.72 14.66 -8.19
CA PRO A 228 11.00 14.08 -8.58
C PRO A 228 11.38 14.35 -10.05
N ALA A 229 10.42 14.70 -10.92
CA ALA A 229 10.70 15.12 -12.29
C ALA A 229 11.29 16.54 -12.38
N THR A 230 11.08 17.38 -11.35
CA THR A 230 11.61 18.75 -11.27
C THR A 230 12.92 18.85 -10.49
N LEU A 231 13.31 17.78 -9.80
CA LEU A 231 14.62 17.68 -9.17
C LEU A 231 15.63 17.32 -10.27
N ASP A 232 16.75 18.04 -10.37
CA ASP A 232 17.90 17.74 -11.24
C ASP A 232 18.59 16.43 -10.80
N ALA A 233 17.82 15.34 -10.83
CA ALA A 233 18.06 13.99 -10.38
C ALA A 233 18.06 13.70 -8.86
N CYS A 234 17.94 14.67 -7.94
CA CYS A 234 17.84 14.48 -6.47
C CYS A 234 17.44 15.74 -5.69
N ALA A 235 16.99 15.54 -4.45
CA ALA A 235 16.92 16.58 -3.42
C ALA A 235 18.17 16.54 -2.53
N THR A 236 18.80 17.69 -2.25
CA THR A 236 19.98 17.79 -1.37
C THR A 236 19.60 18.52 -0.08
N PHE A 237 19.97 17.99 1.07
CA PHE A 237 19.70 18.55 2.39
C PHE A 237 20.96 19.13 3.01
N ALA A 238 20.83 20.28 3.65
CA ALA A 238 21.95 20.96 4.29
C ALA A 238 22.53 20.14 5.48
N PRO A 239 23.79 20.37 5.85
CA PRO A 239 24.36 19.87 7.10
C PRO A 239 23.52 20.29 8.30
N ALA A 240 23.47 19.42 9.31
CA ALA A 240 22.72 19.70 10.52
C ALA A 240 23.43 20.71 11.42
N GLY A 241 22.64 21.49 12.16
CA GLY A 241 23.14 22.36 13.21
C GLY A 241 23.64 21.59 14.44
N PRO A 242 24.05 22.30 15.51
CA PRO A 242 24.60 21.69 16.73
C PRO A 242 23.60 20.81 17.50
N SER A 243 22.31 20.95 17.24
CA SER A 243 21.29 20.07 17.82
C SER A 243 21.02 18.83 16.96
N GLY A 244 21.62 18.70 15.78
CA GLY A 244 21.23 17.69 14.79
C GLY A 244 19.96 18.10 14.03
N ALA A 245 19.47 17.20 13.19
CA ALA A 245 18.19 17.38 12.50
C ALA A 245 17.45 16.04 12.35
N GLU A 246 16.15 16.09 12.16
CA GLU A 246 15.33 14.93 11.86
C GLU A 246 14.24 15.28 10.86
N TYR A 247 14.10 14.43 9.84
CA TYR A 247 13.10 14.57 8.79
C TYR A 247 12.21 13.34 8.74
N LEU A 248 10.93 13.57 8.50
CA LEU A 248 10.04 12.56 7.95
C LEU A 248 10.02 12.75 6.43
N VAL A 249 10.34 11.69 5.71
CA VAL A 249 10.45 11.61 4.26
C VAL A 249 9.45 10.57 3.79
N VAL A 250 8.58 10.97 2.86
CA VAL A 250 7.44 10.17 2.42
C VAL A 250 7.40 10.11 0.90
N PRO A 251 7.86 9.01 0.27
CA PRO A 251 7.51 8.74 -1.12
C PRO A 251 6.02 8.39 -1.20
N GLN A 252 5.26 9.10 -2.03
CA GLN A 252 3.81 8.95 -2.15
C GLN A 252 3.37 9.05 -3.61
N SER A 253 2.34 8.32 -4.01
CA SER A 253 1.56 8.59 -5.22
C SER A 253 0.45 9.57 -4.88
N VAL A 254 0.42 10.74 -5.54
CA VAL A 254 -0.68 11.72 -5.37
C VAL A 254 -1.67 11.69 -6.54
N SER A 255 -1.66 10.59 -7.31
CA SER A 255 -2.63 10.38 -8.38
C SER A 255 -4.05 10.40 -7.83
N SER A 256 -4.91 11.19 -8.46
CA SER A 256 -6.35 11.21 -8.20
C SER A 256 -7.09 10.10 -8.94
N VAL A 257 -6.38 9.28 -9.72
CA VAL A 257 -6.94 8.17 -10.49
C VAL A 257 -6.94 6.93 -9.62
N PRO A 258 -8.10 6.31 -9.35
CA PRO A 258 -8.17 5.11 -8.54
C PRO A 258 -7.41 3.92 -9.13
N GLY A 259 -6.84 3.07 -8.27
CA GLY A 259 -6.19 1.82 -8.66
C GLY A 259 -4.79 1.95 -9.30
N VAL A 260 -4.24 3.17 -9.38
CA VAL A 260 -2.90 3.37 -9.98
C VAL A 260 -1.80 2.85 -9.06
N THR A 261 -0.89 2.06 -9.64
CA THR A 261 0.34 1.62 -8.99
C THR A 261 1.59 2.05 -9.76
N ALA A 262 2.71 2.20 -9.03
CA ALA A 262 4.03 2.38 -9.65
C ALA A 262 5.14 1.83 -8.75
N GLU A 263 6.03 1.03 -9.30
CA GLU A 263 7.25 0.64 -8.58
C GLU A 263 8.12 1.87 -8.32
N TYR A 264 8.74 1.89 -7.14
CA TYR A 264 9.67 2.94 -6.76
C TYR A 264 10.86 2.39 -5.98
N ARG A 265 11.91 3.20 -5.96
CA ARG A 265 13.11 3.07 -5.17
C ARG A 265 13.52 4.45 -4.67
N LEU A 266 13.53 4.62 -3.36
CA LEU A 266 14.00 5.80 -2.66
C LEU A 266 15.37 5.50 -2.04
N PHE A 267 16.41 6.20 -2.45
CA PHE A 267 17.77 5.96 -1.96
C PHE A 267 18.54 7.25 -1.72
N GLY A 268 19.51 7.18 -0.81
CA GLY A 268 20.39 8.29 -0.44
C GLY A 268 21.77 8.26 -1.12
N ASP A 269 22.69 9.07 -0.58
CA ASP A 269 24.06 9.25 -1.07
C ASP A 269 25.04 8.15 -0.65
N SER A 270 24.62 7.16 0.15
CA SER A 270 25.46 6.06 0.58
C SER A 270 24.62 4.79 0.73
N ILE A 271 24.92 3.73 -0.03
CA ILE A 271 24.15 2.49 0.04
C ILE A 271 24.77 1.58 1.10
N VAL A 272 24.17 1.53 2.29
CA VAL A 272 24.61 0.63 3.37
C VAL A 272 23.52 -0.38 3.76
N THR A 273 22.26 -0.06 3.50
CA THR A 273 21.13 -0.92 3.86
C THR A 273 20.08 -0.90 2.75
N VAL A 274 19.84 -2.06 2.14
CA VAL A 274 18.81 -2.27 1.13
C VAL A 274 17.59 -2.92 1.78
N VAL A 275 16.46 -2.25 1.70
CA VAL A 275 15.17 -2.75 2.19
C VAL A 275 14.21 -2.81 1.01
N SER A 276 13.97 -4.01 0.50
CA SER A 276 12.91 -4.24 -0.49
C SER A 276 11.62 -4.59 0.22
N ARG A 277 10.58 -3.79 0.01
CA ARG A 277 9.22 -4.11 0.44
C ARG A 277 8.50 -4.79 -0.71
N PRO A 278 8.25 -6.11 -0.65
CA PRO A 278 7.43 -6.75 -1.67
C PRO A 278 6.02 -6.15 -1.61
N ALA A 279 5.37 -6.02 -2.76
CA ALA A 279 3.92 -5.84 -2.76
C ALA A 279 3.30 -7.02 -1.98
N PRO A 280 2.33 -6.78 -1.08
CA PRO A 280 1.65 -7.89 -0.44
C PRO A 280 0.99 -8.75 -1.51
N PRO A 281 0.89 -10.07 -1.27
CA PRO A 281 0.07 -10.91 -2.11
C PRO A 281 -1.36 -10.35 -2.16
N GLN A 282 -1.96 -10.28 -3.35
CA GLN A 282 -3.39 -10.02 -3.48
C GLN A 282 -4.13 -11.14 -2.75
N ALA A 283 -4.62 -10.85 -1.54
CA ALA A 283 -5.50 -11.76 -0.83
C ALA A 283 -6.86 -11.78 -1.53
N SER A 284 -7.48 -12.94 -1.65
CA SER A 284 -8.88 -13.02 -2.09
C SER A 284 -9.75 -12.25 -1.11
N LEU A 285 -10.53 -11.29 -1.61
CA LEU A 285 -11.46 -10.53 -0.79
C LEU A 285 -12.53 -11.47 -0.19
N PRO A 286 -12.91 -11.31 1.10
CA PRO A 286 -14.04 -12.03 1.69
C PRO A 286 -15.31 -11.86 0.85
N LEU A 287 -16.24 -12.82 0.88
CA LEU A 287 -17.46 -12.73 0.08
C LEU A 287 -18.26 -11.45 0.38
N ALA A 288 -18.37 -11.06 1.65
CA ALA A 288 -19.05 -9.82 2.03
C ALA A 288 -18.50 -8.60 1.27
N THR A 289 -17.17 -8.44 1.23
CA THR A 289 -16.51 -7.34 0.50
C THR A 289 -16.80 -7.39 -1.01
N ARG A 290 -16.82 -8.59 -1.60
CA ARG A 290 -17.17 -8.80 -3.02
C ARG A 290 -18.64 -8.51 -3.32
N PHE A 291 -19.53 -8.81 -2.37
CA PHE A 291 -20.96 -8.52 -2.48
C PHE A 291 -21.21 -7.01 -2.51
N HIS A 292 -20.63 -6.24 -1.58
CA HIS A 292 -20.77 -4.78 -1.63
C HIS A 292 -20.15 -4.17 -2.92
N ASP A 293 -19.05 -4.75 -3.43
CA ASP A 293 -18.34 -4.25 -4.62
C ASP A 293 -19.21 -4.39 -5.87
N LEU A 294 -19.91 -5.52 -5.95
CA LEU A 294 -20.94 -5.74 -6.93
C LEU A 294 -22.05 -4.68 -6.84
N LEU A 295 -22.57 -4.36 -5.65
CA LEU A 295 -23.62 -3.34 -5.50
C LEU A 295 -23.18 -1.99 -6.08
N ARG A 296 -21.95 -1.55 -5.74
CA ARG A 296 -21.39 -0.30 -6.24
C ARG A 296 -21.14 -0.31 -7.75
N ARG A 297 -20.71 -1.45 -8.31
CA ARG A 297 -20.62 -1.61 -9.77
C ARG A 297 -21.98 -1.52 -10.43
N ARG A 298 -23.02 -2.11 -9.84
CA ARG A 298 -24.39 -2.05 -10.35
C ARG A 298 -24.96 -0.64 -10.30
N GLU A 299 -24.69 0.12 -9.24
CA GLU A 299 -25.02 1.55 -9.17
C GLU A 299 -24.39 2.34 -10.32
N ALA A 300 -23.10 2.13 -10.58
CA ALA A 300 -22.38 2.80 -11.67
C ALA A 300 -22.93 2.41 -13.06
N GLU A 301 -23.31 1.14 -13.24
CA GLU A 301 -23.97 0.67 -14.46
C GLU A 301 -25.36 1.31 -14.65
N LEU A 302 -26.16 1.42 -13.58
CA LEU A 302 -27.48 2.07 -13.62
C LEU A 302 -27.38 3.54 -14.01
N ALA A 303 -26.45 4.26 -13.38
CA ALA A 303 -26.24 5.69 -13.59
C ALA A 303 -25.90 6.01 -15.06
N ARG A 304 -25.07 5.17 -15.69
CA ARG A 304 -24.64 5.31 -17.10
C ARG A 304 -25.68 4.86 -18.13
N GLY A 305 -26.73 4.16 -17.70
CA GLY A 305 -27.78 3.66 -18.58
C GLY A 305 -28.62 4.77 -19.22
N PRO A 306 -29.36 4.48 -20.32
CA PRO A 306 -30.26 5.45 -20.96
C PRO A 306 -31.30 5.97 -19.96
N ARG A 307 -31.37 7.29 -19.79
CA ARG A 307 -32.30 7.91 -18.84
C ARG A 307 -33.74 7.76 -19.32
N ARG A 308 -34.60 7.14 -18.51
CA ARG A 308 -36.06 7.26 -18.68
C ARG A 308 -36.44 8.71 -18.38
N GLN A 309 -37.11 9.39 -19.32
CA GLN A 309 -37.77 10.65 -18.97
C GLN A 309 -38.79 10.34 -17.88
N LEU A 310 -38.64 10.97 -16.71
CA LEU A 310 -39.69 11.00 -15.71
C LEU A 310 -40.90 11.68 -16.37
N SER A 311 -41.85 10.88 -16.85
CA SER A 311 -43.16 11.38 -17.24
C SER A 311 -43.78 12.01 -15.99
N PRO A 312 -44.37 13.22 -16.08
CA PRO A 312 -45.23 13.70 -15.01
C PRO A 312 -46.46 12.78 -15.01
N GLU A 313 -46.42 11.71 -14.23
CA GLU A 313 -47.51 10.75 -14.19
C GLU A 313 -48.71 11.27 -13.39
N ALA A 314 -49.86 10.98 -13.97
CA ALA A 314 -51.19 11.44 -13.62
C ALA A 314 -51.69 10.89 -12.28
N GLY A 315 -52.50 11.70 -11.58
CA GLY A 315 -53.51 11.26 -10.63
C GLY A 315 -53.00 10.55 -9.38
N VAL A 316 -52.55 11.32 -8.39
CA VAL A 316 -52.18 10.81 -7.06
C VAL A 316 -53.42 10.25 -6.35
N GLY A 317 -53.57 8.94 -6.32
CA GLY A 317 -54.37 8.28 -5.28
C GLY A 317 -53.63 8.43 -3.95
N ALA A 318 -54.35 8.69 -2.85
CA ALA A 318 -53.75 8.65 -1.52
C ALA A 318 -53.20 7.24 -1.27
N LEU A 319 -51.91 7.13 -1.03
CA LEU A 319 -51.29 5.86 -0.66
C LEU A 319 -51.81 5.39 0.70
N ALA A 320 -51.91 4.09 0.88
CA ALA A 320 -52.32 3.51 2.15
C ALA A 320 -51.27 3.81 3.21
N GLU A 321 -51.69 4.36 4.34
CA GLU A 321 -50.87 4.57 5.52
C GLU A 321 -50.30 3.24 6.03
N ILE A 322 -48.99 3.16 6.21
CA ILE A 322 -48.29 1.98 6.76
C ILE A 322 -48.61 1.85 8.26
N LYS A 323 -49.08 0.67 8.67
CA LYS A 323 -49.46 0.36 10.06
C LYS A 323 -48.72 -0.87 10.57
N ILE A 324 -48.51 -0.91 11.88
CA ILE A 324 -47.98 -2.10 12.56
C ILE A 324 -48.89 -3.30 12.25
N GLY A 325 -48.28 -4.41 11.85
CA GLY A 325 -48.97 -5.63 11.42
C GLY A 325 -49.29 -5.69 9.92
N ASP A 326 -49.12 -4.60 9.17
CA ASP A 326 -49.24 -4.65 7.71
C ASP A 326 -48.16 -5.58 7.12
N ARG A 327 -48.50 -6.26 6.03
CA ARG A 327 -47.60 -7.20 5.36
C ARG A 327 -47.31 -6.75 3.94
N ARG A 328 -46.04 -6.85 3.55
CA ARG A 328 -45.55 -6.54 2.21
C ARG A 328 -44.64 -7.67 1.73
N ASP A 329 -44.77 -7.99 0.45
CA ASP A 329 -43.83 -8.86 -0.23
C ASP A 329 -42.63 -8.03 -0.70
N PHE A 330 -41.42 -8.56 -0.50
CA PHE A 330 -40.17 -7.95 -0.92
C PHE A 330 -39.36 -8.92 -1.78
N HIS A 331 -38.53 -8.36 -2.66
CA HIS A 331 -37.52 -9.08 -3.42
C HIS A 331 -36.14 -8.76 -2.86
N VAL A 332 -35.43 -9.75 -2.36
CA VAL A 332 -34.14 -9.57 -1.68
C VAL A 332 -33.06 -10.30 -2.46
N CYS A 333 -31.93 -9.66 -2.75
CA CYS A 333 -30.81 -10.38 -3.33
C CYS A 333 -30.30 -11.45 -2.35
N ASP A 334 -30.18 -12.69 -2.81
CA ASP A 334 -29.77 -13.85 -2.02
C ASP A 334 -28.39 -14.42 -2.40
N SER A 335 -27.78 -13.90 -3.47
CA SER A 335 -26.55 -14.45 -4.01
C SER A 335 -25.76 -13.45 -4.86
N VAL A 336 -24.43 -13.53 -4.80
CA VAL A 336 -23.55 -12.82 -5.76
C VAL A 336 -23.66 -13.54 -7.12
N PRO A 337 -23.94 -12.85 -8.25
CA PRO A 337 -23.81 -11.41 -8.48
C PRO A 337 -25.12 -10.58 -8.52
N CYS A 338 -26.23 -10.97 -7.90
CA CYS A 338 -27.49 -10.20 -7.88
C CYS A 338 -27.95 -9.65 -9.25
N SER A 339 -27.67 -10.35 -10.34
CA SER A 339 -27.75 -9.77 -11.68
C SER A 339 -28.84 -10.35 -12.57
N THR A 340 -29.54 -11.37 -12.08
CA THR A 340 -30.63 -12.03 -12.77
C THR A 340 -31.82 -12.15 -11.82
N ALA A 341 -33.02 -12.36 -12.36
CA ALA A 341 -34.22 -12.47 -11.53
C ALA A 341 -34.16 -13.66 -10.55
N GLU A 342 -33.41 -14.71 -10.89
CA GLU A 342 -33.23 -15.91 -10.07
C GLU A 342 -32.32 -15.67 -8.85
N ALA A 343 -31.56 -14.58 -8.82
CA ALA A 343 -30.72 -14.19 -7.69
C ALA A 343 -31.48 -13.40 -6.60
N PHE A 344 -32.82 -13.39 -6.68
CA PHE A 344 -33.69 -12.68 -5.75
C PHE A 344 -34.68 -13.65 -5.11
N THR A 345 -34.61 -13.75 -3.80
CA THR A 345 -35.62 -14.45 -3.00
C THR A 345 -36.78 -13.51 -2.72
N LYS A 346 -38.00 -13.97 -3.00
CA LYS A 346 -39.22 -13.28 -2.58
C LYS A 346 -39.54 -13.64 -1.13
N VAL A 347 -39.65 -12.64 -0.26
CA VAL A 347 -40.01 -12.81 1.16
C VAL A 347 -41.28 -12.03 1.49
N THR A 348 -42.05 -12.48 2.48
CA THR A 348 -43.17 -11.71 3.04
C THR A 348 -42.76 -11.24 4.43
N ALA A 349 -42.80 -9.93 4.66
CA ALA A 349 -42.42 -9.33 5.92
C ALA A 349 -43.58 -8.52 6.53
N GLU A 350 -43.57 -8.41 7.85
CA GLU A 350 -44.58 -7.70 8.64
C GLU A 350 -43.99 -6.44 9.29
N VAL A 351 -44.74 -5.34 9.27
CA VAL A 351 -44.35 -4.09 9.93
C VAL A 351 -44.35 -4.26 11.44
N ARG A 352 -43.21 -3.96 12.06
CA ARG A 352 -43.01 -4.04 13.51
C ARG A 352 -42.66 -2.70 14.16
N TYR A 353 -42.35 -1.67 13.36
CA TYR A 353 -42.19 -0.28 13.80
C TYR A 353 -42.64 0.69 12.70
N VAL A 354 -43.25 1.81 13.09
CA VAL A 354 -43.56 2.95 12.21
C VAL A 354 -43.24 4.23 12.99
N GLY A 355 -42.31 5.03 12.47
CA GLY A 355 -41.85 6.31 13.05
C GLY A 355 -42.40 7.52 12.30
N GLU A 356 -41.61 8.59 12.18
CA GLU A 356 -41.81 9.75 11.29
C GLU A 356 -41.07 9.55 9.95
N HIS A 357 -39.88 8.99 9.99
CA HIS A 357 -38.96 8.83 8.86
C HIS A 357 -38.75 7.37 8.44
N ALA A 358 -39.06 6.39 9.28
CA ALA A 358 -38.85 4.97 8.95
C ALA A 358 -40.01 4.03 9.28
N ALA A 359 -40.04 2.90 8.58
CA ALA A 359 -40.81 1.72 8.96
C ALA A 359 -39.93 0.46 8.93
N ILE A 360 -39.93 -0.32 10.02
CA ILE A 360 -39.17 -1.57 10.10
C ILE A 360 -40.10 -2.74 9.80
N TYR A 361 -39.72 -3.52 8.79
CA TYR A 361 -40.32 -4.78 8.40
C TYR A 361 -39.44 -5.93 8.90
N GLN A 362 -40.04 -6.91 9.57
CA GLN A 362 -39.38 -8.17 9.90
C GLN A 362 -39.93 -9.28 9.03
N ASP A 363 -39.03 -9.98 8.34
CA ASP A 363 -39.36 -11.17 7.56
C ASP A 363 -40.05 -12.23 8.43
N LEU A 364 -41.17 -12.78 7.94
CA LEU A 364 -41.90 -13.84 8.63
C LEU A 364 -41.09 -15.15 8.72
N GLY A 365 -40.05 -15.31 7.90
CA GLY A 365 -39.08 -16.39 7.96
C GLY A 365 -37.97 -16.20 8.99
N ALA A 366 -37.94 -15.09 9.74
CA ALA A 366 -36.91 -14.84 10.74
C ALA A 366 -36.85 -15.96 11.81
N PRO A 367 -35.65 -16.44 12.20
CA PRO A 367 -35.50 -17.51 13.19
C PRO A 367 -36.11 -17.19 14.56
N THR A 368 -36.48 -18.24 15.31
CA THR A 368 -37.03 -18.09 16.66
C THR A 368 -35.97 -17.65 17.66
N GLY A 369 -36.39 -16.98 18.75
CA GLY A 369 -35.46 -16.41 19.73
C GLY A 369 -34.79 -15.10 19.27
N GLY A 370 -35.34 -14.47 18.22
CA GLY A 370 -34.91 -13.16 17.71
C GLY A 370 -35.41 -11.98 18.56
N LEU A 371 -35.44 -10.80 17.93
CA LEU A 371 -35.78 -9.52 18.57
C LEU A 371 -37.20 -9.48 19.14
N SER A 372 -37.36 -8.87 20.32
CA SER A 372 -38.66 -8.50 20.87
C SER A 372 -39.21 -7.21 20.22
N ASP A 373 -40.50 -6.92 20.41
CA ASP A 373 -41.08 -5.64 19.99
C ASP A 373 -40.37 -4.43 20.63
N THR A 374 -39.86 -4.59 21.86
CA THR A 374 -39.10 -3.54 22.53
C THR A 374 -37.75 -3.31 21.85
N ASP A 375 -37.06 -4.37 21.43
CA ASP A 375 -35.80 -4.24 20.71
C ASP A 375 -36.02 -3.53 19.35
N ILE A 376 -37.06 -3.92 18.61
CA ILE A 376 -37.40 -3.29 17.32
C ILE A 376 -37.80 -1.82 17.52
N GLN A 377 -38.60 -1.52 18.55
CA GLN A 377 -38.96 -0.14 18.90
C GLN A 377 -37.73 0.71 19.22
N GLN A 378 -36.74 0.16 19.94
CA GLN A 378 -35.49 0.86 20.25
C GLN A 378 -34.67 1.15 19.00
N LEU A 379 -34.51 0.16 18.11
CA LEU A 379 -33.82 0.33 16.83
C LEU A 379 -34.52 1.38 15.95
N GLY A 380 -35.84 1.29 15.83
CA GLY A 380 -36.64 2.23 15.06
C GLY A 380 -36.56 3.64 15.60
N SER A 381 -36.73 3.81 16.92
CA SER A 381 -36.68 5.14 17.55
C SER A 381 -35.30 5.78 17.42
N LEU A 382 -34.22 4.99 17.53
CA LEU A 382 -32.84 5.47 17.33
C LEU A 382 -32.63 5.99 15.91
N PHE A 383 -33.11 5.27 14.90
CA PHE A 383 -33.02 5.75 13.52
C PHE A 383 -33.80 7.04 13.32
N ASP A 384 -35.06 7.03 13.76
CA ASP A 384 -36.05 8.06 13.50
C ASP A 384 -35.73 9.39 14.20
N GLN A 385 -35.23 9.32 15.44
CA GLN A 385 -35.02 10.51 16.28
C GLN A 385 -33.59 11.06 16.19
N ASP A 386 -32.60 10.22 15.85
CA ASP A 386 -31.19 10.62 15.84
C ASP A 386 -30.55 10.43 14.46
N LEU A 387 -30.49 9.19 13.95
CA LEU A 387 -29.61 8.86 12.82
C LEU A 387 -30.06 9.47 11.49
N TYR A 388 -31.37 9.53 11.25
CA TYR A 388 -31.93 10.10 10.01
C TYR A 388 -31.53 11.58 9.87
N GLU A 389 -31.68 12.37 10.93
CA GLU A 389 -31.32 13.79 10.89
C GLU A 389 -29.81 13.99 10.75
N VAL A 390 -28.99 13.16 11.43
CA VAL A 390 -27.52 13.21 11.29
C VAL A 390 -27.10 13.05 9.84
N ALA A 391 -27.59 12.00 9.16
CA ALA A 391 -27.26 11.72 7.77
C ALA A 391 -27.82 12.80 6.83
N THR A 392 -29.10 13.15 6.94
CA THR A 392 -29.73 14.07 5.99
C THR A 392 -29.22 15.50 6.12
N ARG A 393 -28.83 15.93 7.33
CA ARG A 393 -28.14 17.19 7.55
C ARG A 393 -26.75 17.19 6.91
N ALA A 394 -26.01 16.09 7.02
CA ALA A 394 -24.64 15.98 6.52
C ALA A 394 -24.56 15.83 4.99
N PHE A 395 -25.47 15.09 4.36
CA PHE A 395 -25.33 14.67 2.96
C PHE A 395 -26.44 15.15 2.02
N GLY A 396 -27.60 15.56 2.54
CA GLY A 396 -28.77 15.93 1.73
C GLY A 396 -29.95 14.99 1.96
N ALA A 397 -31.01 15.14 1.18
CA ALA A 397 -32.18 14.27 1.28
C ALA A 397 -32.02 13.02 0.39
N GLU A 398 -32.71 11.95 0.75
CA GLU A 398 -33.03 10.79 -0.08
C GLU A 398 -34.22 11.06 -1.02
N SER A 399 -34.54 10.12 -1.91
CA SER A 399 -35.73 10.18 -2.76
C SER A 399 -37.01 9.78 -2.00
N ASP A 400 -38.17 9.82 -2.67
CA ASP A 400 -39.43 9.23 -2.15
C ASP A 400 -40.20 8.64 -3.34
N VAL A 401 -39.69 7.54 -3.90
CA VAL A 401 -40.16 6.97 -5.17
C VAL A 401 -41.54 6.32 -5.04
N ASP A 402 -41.82 5.69 -3.89
CA ASP A 402 -43.15 5.12 -3.61
C ASP A 402 -44.10 6.10 -2.94
N ARG A 403 -43.65 7.33 -2.63
CA ARG A 403 -44.42 8.43 -2.03
C ARG A 403 -45.05 8.08 -0.68
N ASN A 404 -44.44 7.16 0.06
CA ASN A 404 -44.90 6.80 1.38
C ASN A 404 -44.32 7.75 2.46
N GLY A 405 -43.30 8.55 2.13
CA GLY A 405 -42.65 9.52 3.01
C GLY A 405 -41.71 8.90 4.05
N ARG A 406 -41.27 7.66 3.87
CA ARG A 406 -40.50 6.87 4.83
C ARG A 406 -39.47 5.98 4.14
N VAL A 407 -38.32 5.85 4.80
CA VAL A 407 -37.35 4.81 4.48
C VAL A 407 -37.80 3.48 5.07
N LEU A 408 -37.83 2.45 4.23
CA LEU A 408 -38.17 1.09 4.62
C LEU A 408 -36.90 0.35 5.07
N ILE A 409 -37.03 -0.40 6.16
CA ILE A 409 -35.93 -1.19 6.72
C ILE A 409 -36.40 -2.65 6.77
N LEU A 410 -35.80 -3.53 5.96
CA LEU A 410 -36.15 -4.95 5.95
C LEU A 410 -35.10 -5.79 6.70
N MET A 411 -35.50 -6.34 7.85
CA MET A 411 -34.70 -7.32 8.60
C MET A 411 -35.05 -8.73 8.12
N THR A 412 -34.12 -9.42 7.45
CA THR A 412 -34.39 -10.71 6.81
C THR A 412 -33.23 -11.71 6.96
N PRO A 413 -33.51 -13.01 7.22
CA PRO A 413 -32.50 -14.06 7.20
C PRO A 413 -31.85 -14.26 5.82
N VAL A 414 -32.43 -13.74 4.74
CA VAL A 414 -31.78 -13.78 3.41
C VAL A 414 -30.43 -13.05 3.46
N VAL A 415 -30.33 -11.93 4.19
CA VAL A 415 -29.07 -11.20 4.38
C VAL A 415 -28.07 -12.05 5.17
N ASN A 416 -28.53 -12.82 6.17
CA ASN A 416 -27.65 -13.74 6.91
C ASN A 416 -27.03 -14.77 5.95
N GLY A 417 -27.85 -15.34 5.07
CA GLY A 417 -27.46 -16.35 4.08
C GLY A 417 -26.43 -15.86 3.05
N LEU A 418 -26.26 -14.54 2.88
CA LEU A 418 -25.22 -13.98 2.02
C LEU A 418 -23.80 -14.24 2.55
N THR A 419 -23.64 -14.61 3.82
CA THR A 419 -22.33 -14.96 4.39
C THR A 419 -22.23 -16.48 4.61
N PRO A 420 -21.33 -17.18 3.90
CA PRO A 420 -21.06 -18.59 4.14
C PRO A 420 -20.51 -18.86 5.55
N GLU A 421 -20.78 -20.05 6.07
CA GLU A 421 -20.37 -20.45 7.43
C GLU A 421 -18.85 -20.36 7.61
N GLU A 422 -18.07 -20.71 6.58
CA GLU A 422 -16.62 -20.61 6.58
C GLU A 422 -16.08 -19.18 6.71
N ASP A 423 -16.87 -18.18 6.31
CA ASP A 423 -16.48 -16.76 6.31
C ASP A 423 -16.88 -16.04 7.61
N CYS A 424 -17.74 -16.64 8.46
CA CYS A 424 -18.28 -16.02 9.68
C CYS A 424 -17.21 -15.55 10.68
N GLY A 425 -16.02 -16.15 10.66
CA GLY A 425 -14.88 -15.73 11.50
C GLY A 425 -14.09 -14.53 10.96
N THR A 426 -14.39 -14.08 9.73
CA THR A 426 -13.60 -13.07 9.00
C THR A 426 -14.42 -11.83 8.66
N ALA A 427 -15.60 -11.99 8.09
CA ALA A 427 -16.49 -10.90 7.67
C ALA A 427 -17.93 -11.41 7.57
N ILE A 428 -18.90 -10.53 7.81
CA ILE A 428 -20.32 -10.78 7.59
C ILE A 428 -20.92 -9.61 6.81
N VAL A 429 -21.90 -9.87 5.96
CA VAL A 429 -22.74 -8.81 5.34
C VAL A 429 -23.71 -8.31 6.41
N THR A 430 -23.59 -7.06 6.86
CA THR A 430 -24.46 -6.52 7.92
C THR A 430 -25.79 -5.97 7.39
N GLY A 431 -25.77 -5.51 6.15
CA GLY A 431 -26.91 -4.97 5.42
C GLY A 431 -26.44 -4.37 4.10
N PHE A 432 -27.38 -3.82 3.34
CA PHE A 432 -27.07 -3.09 2.11
C PHE A 432 -28.24 -2.22 1.64
N PHE A 433 -27.90 -1.11 0.98
CA PHE A 433 -28.75 -0.41 0.02
C PHE A 433 -28.52 -0.96 -1.38
N PHE A 434 -29.59 -1.07 -2.19
CA PHE A 434 -29.49 -1.45 -3.60
C PHE A 434 -30.25 -0.48 -4.48
N ALA A 435 -29.53 0.29 -5.31
CA ALA A 435 -30.13 1.33 -6.15
C ALA A 435 -31.21 0.84 -7.14
N VAL A 436 -31.28 -0.46 -7.43
CA VAL A 436 -32.38 -1.06 -8.19
C VAL A 436 -33.74 -0.77 -7.58
N ASP A 437 -33.82 -0.63 -6.25
CA ASP A 437 -35.08 -0.37 -5.55
C ASP A 437 -35.58 1.08 -5.74
N VAL A 438 -34.72 2.03 -6.08
CA VAL A 438 -35.11 3.45 -6.30
C VAL A 438 -35.01 3.91 -7.76
N ASP A 439 -34.42 3.11 -8.65
CA ASP A 439 -34.28 3.41 -10.09
C ASP A 439 -34.81 2.23 -10.93
N ALA A 440 -36.06 1.88 -10.67
CA ALA A 440 -36.72 0.71 -11.26
C ALA A 440 -36.86 0.80 -12.79
N GLY A 441 -36.73 -0.36 -13.45
CA GLY A 441 -36.94 -0.50 -14.91
C GLY A 441 -35.69 -0.31 -15.77
N ARG A 442 -34.51 -0.09 -15.19
CA ARG A 442 -33.23 -0.05 -15.94
C ARG A 442 -32.54 -1.41 -16.06
N PHE A 443 -32.80 -2.33 -15.14
CA PHE A 443 -32.35 -3.73 -15.21
C PHE A 443 -33.53 -4.69 -15.27
N ASN A 444 -33.31 -5.86 -15.88
CA ASN A 444 -34.26 -6.96 -15.90
C ASN A 444 -34.13 -7.83 -14.63
N VAL A 445 -34.19 -7.19 -13.47
CA VAL A 445 -34.20 -7.85 -12.15
C VAL A 445 -35.38 -7.30 -11.32
N PRO A 446 -35.89 -8.06 -10.35
CA PRO A 446 -36.91 -7.57 -9.42
C PRO A 446 -36.45 -6.30 -8.68
N SER A 447 -37.37 -5.37 -8.48
CA SER A 447 -37.20 -4.13 -7.72
C SER A 447 -38.36 -4.03 -6.74
N ASN A 448 -38.10 -3.43 -5.57
CA ASN A 448 -39.13 -3.12 -4.58
C ASN A 448 -39.75 -1.74 -4.78
N GLU A 449 -39.20 -0.94 -5.70
CA GLU A 449 -39.69 0.40 -6.05
C GLU A 449 -39.88 1.29 -4.81
N ALA A 450 -38.93 1.32 -3.87
CA ALA A 450 -38.99 2.07 -2.62
C ALA A 450 -37.59 2.44 -2.10
N GLU A 451 -37.51 3.48 -1.27
CA GLU A 451 -36.36 3.78 -0.41
C GLU A 451 -36.21 2.66 0.62
N LEU A 452 -35.38 1.67 0.32
CA LEU A 452 -35.23 0.45 1.11
C LEU A 452 -33.75 0.14 1.34
N PHE A 453 -33.41 -0.20 2.59
CA PHE A 453 -32.19 -0.95 2.87
C PHE A 453 -32.50 -2.21 3.70
N TYR A 454 -31.67 -3.23 3.47
CA TYR A 454 -31.80 -4.56 4.05
C TYR A 454 -30.80 -4.70 5.19
N THR A 455 -31.16 -5.43 6.25
CA THR A 455 -30.23 -5.76 7.33
C THR A 455 -30.32 -7.24 7.70
N LEU A 456 -29.27 -7.72 8.37
CA LEU A 456 -29.29 -9.01 9.07
C LEU A 456 -30.53 -9.13 9.98
N ALA A 457 -31.01 -10.36 10.13
CA ALA A 457 -31.98 -10.75 11.14
C ALA A 457 -31.29 -11.48 12.30
N ALA A 458 -31.84 -11.36 13.51
CA ALA A 458 -31.36 -12.12 14.66
C ALA A 458 -31.54 -13.63 14.41
N ASP A 459 -30.44 -14.37 14.53
CA ASP A 459 -30.38 -15.83 14.45
C ASP A 459 -29.37 -16.36 15.50
N PRO A 460 -29.71 -16.29 16.81
CA PRO A 460 -28.78 -16.72 17.86
C PRO A 460 -28.47 -18.23 17.79
N GLY A 461 -29.32 -19.00 17.13
CA GLY A 461 -29.16 -20.43 16.93
C GLY A 461 -28.29 -20.82 15.73
N ALA A 462 -27.80 -19.85 14.94
CA ALA A 462 -27.04 -20.10 13.71
C ALA A 462 -27.75 -21.09 12.78
N THR A 463 -29.06 -20.91 12.59
CA THR A 463 -29.90 -21.81 11.80
C THR A 463 -29.80 -21.55 10.30
N VAL A 464 -29.35 -20.36 9.90
CA VAL A 464 -29.16 -19.96 8.50
C VAL A 464 -27.68 -20.05 8.10
N SER A 465 -26.80 -19.37 8.82
CA SER A 465 -25.35 -19.34 8.55
C SER A 465 -24.56 -19.00 9.82
N CYS A 466 -24.18 -17.75 10.01
CA CYS A 466 -23.48 -17.27 11.18
C CYS A 466 -24.43 -17.14 12.39
N ALA A 467 -23.89 -17.32 13.60
CA ALA A 467 -24.62 -16.99 14.83
C ALA A 467 -24.78 -15.46 14.95
N ILE A 468 -25.97 -14.95 14.66
CA ILE A 468 -26.30 -13.52 14.77
C ILE A 468 -27.10 -13.29 16.05
N THR A 469 -26.40 -13.02 17.16
CA THR A 469 -27.05 -12.77 18.45
C THR A 469 -27.78 -11.42 18.48
N ILE A 470 -28.69 -11.25 19.43
CA ILE A 470 -29.37 -9.96 19.66
C ILE A 470 -28.35 -8.84 19.96
N ASP A 471 -27.28 -9.12 20.72
CA ASP A 471 -26.21 -8.14 20.99
C ASP A 471 -25.45 -7.74 19.72
N VAL A 472 -25.23 -8.69 18.79
CA VAL A 472 -24.65 -8.37 17.47
C VAL A 472 -25.56 -7.42 16.70
N ILE A 473 -26.88 -7.69 16.67
CA ILE A 473 -27.85 -6.80 16.02
C ILE A 473 -27.85 -5.41 16.65
N GLN A 474 -27.97 -5.32 17.98
CA GLN A 474 -27.99 -4.04 18.70
C GLN A 474 -26.71 -3.22 18.53
N ARG A 475 -25.56 -3.86 18.24
CA ARG A 475 -24.29 -3.19 17.98
C ARG A 475 -24.12 -2.75 16.53
N LEU A 476 -24.42 -3.62 15.58
CA LEU A 476 -24.05 -3.42 14.17
C LEU A 476 -25.15 -2.78 13.32
N VAL A 477 -26.42 -3.09 13.60
CA VAL A 477 -27.54 -2.61 12.78
C VAL A 477 -27.69 -1.09 12.84
N PRO A 478 -27.59 -0.41 13.99
CA PRO A 478 -27.62 1.06 14.03
C PRO A 478 -26.52 1.73 13.18
N VAL A 479 -25.31 1.14 13.17
CA VAL A 479 -24.19 1.63 12.33
C VAL A 479 -24.52 1.40 10.86
N THR A 480 -25.07 0.24 10.52
CA THR A 480 -25.51 -0.10 9.16
C THR A 480 -26.58 0.87 8.66
N PHE A 481 -27.54 1.28 9.50
CA PHE A 481 -28.59 2.21 9.10
C PHE A 481 -28.04 3.53 8.55
N VAL A 482 -27.11 4.15 9.27
CA VAL A 482 -26.56 5.46 8.88
C VAL A 482 -25.57 5.34 7.70
N HIS A 483 -24.93 4.17 7.56
CA HIS A 483 -24.08 3.81 6.41
C HIS A 483 -24.89 3.67 5.12
N GLU A 484 -25.94 2.84 5.13
CA GLU A 484 -26.74 2.57 3.93
C GLU A 484 -27.64 3.75 3.55
N LEU A 485 -28.09 4.55 4.52
CA LEU A 485 -28.77 5.80 4.25
C LEU A 485 -27.86 6.79 3.49
N GLN A 486 -26.56 6.83 3.81
CA GLN A 486 -25.62 7.66 3.05
C GLN A 486 -25.57 7.23 1.58
N HIS A 487 -25.50 5.93 1.30
CA HIS A 487 -25.47 5.44 -0.09
C HIS A 487 -26.75 5.79 -0.86
N MET A 488 -27.90 5.68 -0.20
CA MET A 488 -29.19 6.06 -0.76
C MET A 488 -29.24 7.56 -1.11
N ILE A 489 -28.84 8.43 -0.17
CA ILE A 489 -28.76 9.88 -0.39
C ILE A 489 -27.76 10.20 -1.52
N SER A 490 -26.60 9.56 -1.51
CA SER A 490 -25.55 9.72 -2.53
C SER A 490 -26.09 9.39 -3.92
N TYR A 491 -26.71 8.23 -4.09
CA TYR A 491 -27.30 7.84 -5.37
C TYR A 491 -28.41 8.80 -5.81
N HIS A 492 -29.29 9.22 -4.88
CA HIS A 492 -30.32 10.19 -5.19
C HIS A 492 -29.73 11.52 -5.69
N GLN A 493 -28.79 12.10 -4.97
CA GLN A 493 -28.25 13.42 -5.26
C GLN A 493 -27.38 13.44 -6.52
N HIS A 494 -26.50 12.45 -6.71
CA HIS A 494 -25.66 12.36 -7.90
C HIS A 494 -26.47 11.96 -9.15
N VAL A 495 -27.29 10.90 -9.04
CA VAL A 495 -27.90 10.25 -10.20
C VAL A 495 -29.32 10.73 -10.45
N LEU A 496 -30.21 10.69 -9.47
CA LEU A 496 -31.63 10.95 -9.71
C LEU A 496 -31.95 12.44 -9.83
N VAL A 497 -31.35 13.30 -8.98
CA VAL A 497 -31.56 14.76 -9.01
C VAL A 497 -30.80 15.40 -10.17
N ARG A 498 -29.53 15.02 -10.36
CA ARG A 498 -28.62 15.72 -11.26
C ARG A 498 -28.30 14.95 -12.54
N GLY A 499 -28.59 13.65 -12.60
CA GLY A 499 -28.31 12.83 -13.77
C GLY A 499 -26.83 12.48 -13.95
N GLY A 500 -25.97 12.75 -12.98
CA GLY A 500 -24.56 12.38 -13.05
C GLY A 500 -24.33 10.86 -13.01
N ASP A 501 -23.05 10.49 -13.00
CA ASP A 501 -22.63 9.13 -12.64
C ASP A 501 -22.81 8.92 -11.11
N SER A 502 -22.87 7.66 -10.66
CA SER A 502 -22.73 7.37 -9.23
C SER A 502 -21.34 7.78 -8.74
N GLU A 503 -21.24 8.16 -7.46
CA GLU A 503 -19.96 8.53 -6.86
C GLU A 503 -18.90 7.42 -7.01
N ALA A 504 -17.64 7.83 -7.14
CA ALA A 504 -16.49 6.95 -7.19
C ALA A 504 -16.44 6.08 -5.94
N LEU A 505 -16.18 4.79 -6.16
CA LEU A 505 -16.23 3.74 -5.15
C LEU A 505 -15.54 4.10 -3.82
N TRP A 506 -14.28 4.51 -3.85
CA TRP A 506 -13.53 4.90 -2.65
C TRP A 506 -14.17 6.06 -1.88
N LEU A 507 -14.72 7.03 -2.62
CA LEU A 507 -15.30 8.24 -2.03
C LEU A 507 -16.68 7.94 -1.46
N ASN A 508 -17.49 7.16 -2.17
CA ASN A 508 -18.82 6.74 -1.70
C ASN A 508 -18.71 5.94 -0.39
N GLU A 509 -17.85 4.93 -0.35
CA GLU A 509 -17.61 4.13 0.87
C GLU A 509 -16.98 4.96 1.99
N GLY A 510 -16.03 5.84 1.66
CA GLY A 510 -15.43 6.75 2.64
C GLY A 510 -16.46 7.70 3.27
N LEU A 511 -17.44 8.18 2.49
CA LEU A 511 -18.52 9.02 2.98
C LEU A 511 -19.50 8.25 3.87
N SER A 512 -19.76 6.96 3.59
CA SER A 512 -20.56 6.11 4.48
C SER A 512 -19.89 5.90 5.82
N HIS A 513 -18.57 5.65 5.85
CA HIS A 513 -17.82 5.59 7.09
C HIS A 513 -17.78 6.96 7.80
N LEU A 514 -17.68 8.07 7.07
CA LEU A 514 -17.84 9.40 7.68
C LEU A 514 -19.24 9.57 8.30
N SER A 515 -20.28 9.00 7.70
CA SER A 515 -21.65 8.97 8.26
C SER A 515 -21.70 8.24 9.61
N GLU A 516 -21.03 7.09 9.72
CA GLU A 516 -20.90 6.35 10.99
C GLU A 516 -20.23 7.22 12.06
N GLU A 517 -19.10 7.85 11.74
CA GLU A 517 -18.42 8.75 12.67
C GLU A 517 -19.32 9.93 13.10
N LEU A 518 -20.02 10.57 12.17
CA LEU A 518 -20.90 11.70 12.48
C LEU A 518 -22.03 11.30 13.45
N ALA A 519 -22.56 10.09 13.34
CA ALA A 519 -23.49 9.55 14.34
C ALA A 519 -22.81 9.35 15.70
N GLY A 520 -21.59 8.82 15.74
CA GLY A 520 -20.81 8.72 16.97
C GLY A 520 -20.55 10.08 17.63
N LEU A 521 -20.22 11.11 16.83
CA LEU A 521 -19.99 12.47 17.30
C LEU A 521 -21.25 13.15 17.81
N HIS A 522 -22.41 12.88 17.20
CA HIS A 522 -23.71 13.31 17.73
C HIS A 522 -23.92 12.78 19.15
N PHE A 523 -23.71 11.48 19.38
CA PHE A 523 -23.85 10.90 20.72
C PHE A 523 -22.79 11.38 21.71
N ALA A 524 -21.56 11.65 21.24
CA ALA A 524 -20.54 12.29 22.08
C ALA A 524 -20.98 13.68 22.55
N ALA A 525 -21.62 14.47 21.69
CA ALA A 525 -22.17 15.78 22.06
C ALA A 525 -23.31 15.67 23.09
N LEU A 526 -24.00 14.53 23.13
CA LEU A 526 -24.99 14.18 24.15
C LEU A 526 -24.38 13.56 25.43
N GLY A 527 -23.07 13.36 25.46
CA GLY A 527 -22.35 12.76 26.60
C GLY A 527 -22.40 11.23 26.65
N ASP A 528 -22.77 10.56 25.56
CA ASP A 528 -22.79 9.10 25.45
C ASP A 528 -21.54 8.54 24.76
N ASP A 529 -20.48 8.34 25.56
CA ASP A 529 -19.21 7.76 25.11
C ASP A 529 -19.35 6.30 24.62
N LYS A 530 -20.40 5.59 25.06
CA LYS A 530 -20.63 4.20 24.65
C LYS A 530 -21.13 4.18 23.21
N LEU A 531 -22.11 5.00 22.87
CA LEU A 531 -22.59 5.13 21.50
C LEU A 531 -21.54 5.78 20.60
N LEU A 532 -20.78 6.80 21.07
CA LEU A 532 -19.60 7.27 20.34
C LEU A 532 -18.69 6.10 19.95
N SER A 533 -18.35 5.25 20.92
CA SER A 533 -17.46 4.12 20.68
C SER A 533 -18.09 3.07 19.76
N GLN A 534 -19.39 2.78 19.90
CA GLN A 534 -20.10 1.84 19.03
C GLN A 534 -20.02 2.23 17.56
N PHE A 535 -20.21 3.51 17.25
CA PHE A 535 -20.19 4.02 15.88
C PHE A 535 -18.78 4.26 15.34
N ALA A 536 -17.85 4.79 16.14
CA ALA A 536 -16.53 5.19 15.63
C ALA A 536 -15.44 4.10 15.66
N VAL A 537 -15.60 3.04 16.46
CA VAL A 537 -14.50 2.08 16.69
C VAL A 537 -14.16 1.23 15.46
N GLY A 538 -15.15 0.96 14.60
CA GLY A 538 -14.96 0.27 13.32
C GLY A 538 -14.00 1.05 12.42
N ASP A 539 -14.30 2.33 12.20
CA ASP A 539 -13.46 3.25 11.44
C ASP A 539 -12.06 3.40 12.00
N LEU A 540 -11.93 3.59 13.32
CA LEU A 540 -10.65 3.69 14.00
C LEU A 540 -9.80 2.41 13.81
N PHE A 541 -10.41 1.23 13.90
CA PHE A 541 -9.73 -0.04 13.69
C PHE A 541 -9.31 -0.23 12.23
N ASN A 542 -10.17 0.13 11.29
CA ASN A 542 -9.90 0.10 9.85
C ASN A 542 -8.73 1.03 9.50
N ALA A 543 -8.75 2.27 9.99
CA ALA A 543 -7.67 3.23 9.84
C ALA A 543 -6.38 2.75 10.51
N TYR A 544 -6.46 2.11 11.69
CA TYR A 544 -5.30 1.51 12.35
C TYR A 544 -4.65 0.43 11.46
N ARG A 545 -5.45 -0.42 10.80
CA ARG A 545 -4.95 -1.44 9.86
C ARG A 545 -4.22 -0.80 8.67
N PHE A 546 -4.78 0.26 8.09
CA PHE A 546 -4.13 1.04 7.03
C PHE A 546 -2.79 1.62 7.49
N LEU A 547 -2.79 2.34 8.61
CA LEU A 547 -1.62 3.06 9.11
C LEU A 547 -0.46 2.14 9.51
N LYS A 548 -0.71 0.83 9.74
CA LYS A 548 0.36 -0.14 10.01
C LYS A 548 1.24 -0.42 8.80
N ASP A 549 0.66 -0.40 7.61
CA ASP A 549 1.34 -0.65 6.36
C ASP A 549 0.68 0.14 5.22
N PRO A 550 0.78 1.48 5.25
CA PRO A 550 0.03 2.32 4.32
C PRO A 550 0.52 2.14 2.89
N GLY A 551 1.80 1.84 2.69
CA GLY A 551 2.40 1.60 1.38
C GLY A 551 1.82 0.41 0.64
N SER A 552 1.08 -0.48 1.32
CA SER A 552 0.42 -1.63 0.69
C SER A 552 -1.05 -1.45 0.34
N GLN A 553 -1.64 -0.30 0.65
CA GLN A 553 -3.07 -0.07 0.53
C GLN A 553 -3.34 1.12 -0.39
N PHE A 554 -4.44 1.05 -1.14
CA PHE A 554 -4.95 2.20 -1.87
C PHE A 554 -5.72 3.13 -0.91
N VAL A 555 -5.53 4.44 -1.06
CA VAL A 555 -6.50 5.41 -0.51
C VAL A 555 -7.63 5.59 -1.52
N LEU A 556 -7.28 5.68 -2.81
CA LEU A 556 -8.25 5.73 -3.90
C LEU A 556 -8.31 4.36 -4.58
N PHE A 557 -9.12 3.44 -4.05
CA PHE A 557 -9.31 2.09 -4.62
C PHE A 557 -10.36 2.08 -5.75
N SER A 558 -10.19 1.17 -6.71
CA SER A 558 -11.02 1.07 -7.93
C SER A 558 -11.77 -0.25 -8.09
N GLU A 559 -11.38 -1.28 -7.33
CA GLU A 559 -11.92 -2.63 -7.41
C GLU A 559 -12.15 -3.18 -6.01
N GLY A 560 -13.19 -3.98 -5.81
CA GLY A 560 -13.64 -4.29 -4.45
C GLY A 560 -14.28 -3.06 -3.81
N THR A 561 -14.99 -3.20 -2.70
CA THR A 561 -15.29 -2.03 -1.86
C THR A 561 -14.10 -1.54 -1.05
N GLY A 562 -12.90 -1.84 -1.53
CA GLY A 562 -11.66 -1.76 -0.77
C GLY A 562 -11.60 -2.82 0.32
N THR A 563 -10.39 -3.19 0.72
CA THR A 563 -10.20 -3.90 1.99
C THR A 563 -10.70 -3.02 3.13
N LEU A 564 -10.95 -3.63 4.30
CA LEU A 564 -11.24 -2.86 5.52
C LEU A 564 -10.16 -1.80 5.82
N ALA A 565 -8.90 -2.04 5.46
CA ALA A 565 -7.86 -1.03 5.63
C ALA A 565 -8.05 0.15 4.65
N GLU A 566 -8.36 -0.10 3.39
CA GLU A 566 -8.56 0.94 2.37
C GLU A 566 -9.77 1.83 2.65
N ARG A 567 -10.83 1.25 3.19
CA ARG A 567 -11.98 1.99 3.74
C ARG A 567 -11.57 2.91 4.88
N GLY A 568 -10.75 2.39 5.81
CA GLY A 568 -10.16 3.19 6.88
C GLY A 568 -9.27 4.32 6.38
N ALA A 569 -8.54 4.09 5.28
CA ALA A 569 -7.72 5.12 4.63
C ALA A 569 -8.58 6.25 4.04
N SER A 570 -9.66 5.89 3.32
CA SER A 570 -10.60 6.83 2.72
C SER A 570 -11.34 7.65 3.77
N TRP A 571 -11.85 7.00 4.82
CA TRP A 571 -12.45 7.66 5.98
C TRP A 571 -11.48 8.65 6.62
N LEU A 572 -10.25 8.21 6.90
CA LEU A 572 -9.26 9.05 7.59
C LEU A 572 -8.88 10.29 6.76
N PHE A 573 -8.84 10.17 5.43
CA PHE A 573 -8.67 11.30 4.53
C PHE A 573 -9.85 12.27 4.56
N LEU A 574 -11.09 11.76 4.48
CA LEU A 574 -12.29 12.59 4.55
C LEU A 574 -12.46 13.27 5.90
N ARG A 575 -12.15 12.58 7.00
CA ARG A 575 -12.12 13.17 8.34
C ARG A 575 -11.16 14.36 8.41
N TRP A 576 -9.95 14.21 7.89
CA TRP A 576 -9.00 15.32 7.82
C TRP A 576 -9.56 16.46 6.97
N LEU A 577 -10.18 16.17 5.83
CA LEU A 577 -10.81 17.22 5.01
C LEU A 577 -11.91 17.97 5.77
N VAL A 578 -12.78 17.28 6.53
CA VAL A 578 -13.80 17.94 7.35
C VAL A 578 -13.15 18.81 8.44
N ASP A 579 -12.08 18.34 9.08
CA ASP A 579 -11.33 19.12 10.08
C ASP A 579 -10.72 20.40 9.48
N GLN A 580 -10.28 20.36 8.22
CA GLN A 580 -9.63 21.49 7.55
C GLN A 580 -10.59 22.45 6.85
N PHE A 581 -11.70 21.94 6.30
CA PHE A 581 -12.56 22.66 5.35
C PHE A 581 -14.01 22.82 5.81
N GLY A 582 -14.36 22.31 6.99
CA GLY A 582 -15.68 22.49 7.60
C GLY A 582 -16.64 21.32 7.38
N THR A 583 -17.68 21.27 8.22
CA THR A 583 -18.68 20.18 8.25
C THR A 583 -19.65 20.18 7.08
N ASP A 584 -19.79 21.28 6.35
CA ASP A 584 -20.60 21.36 5.13
C ASP A 584 -19.93 20.70 3.92
N MET A 585 -18.64 20.32 4.05
CA MET A 585 -17.88 19.65 3.00
C MET A 585 -18.56 18.37 2.52
N SER A 586 -19.12 17.56 3.42
CA SER A 586 -19.80 16.29 3.06
C SER A 586 -20.99 16.53 2.15
N ARG A 587 -21.75 17.59 2.40
CA ARG A 587 -22.89 17.99 1.55
C ARG A 587 -22.40 18.46 0.18
N ARG A 588 -21.33 19.26 0.12
CA ARG A 588 -20.74 19.70 -1.15
C ARG A 588 -20.25 18.53 -2.02
N LEU A 589 -19.75 17.47 -1.41
CA LEU A 589 -19.35 16.25 -2.12
C LEU A 589 -20.53 15.45 -2.65
N VAL A 590 -21.69 15.48 -1.99
CA VAL A 590 -22.84 14.67 -2.41
C VAL A 590 -23.78 15.44 -3.35
N GLU A 591 -23.97 16.74 -3.12
CA GLU A 591 -24.89 17.60 -3.88
C GLU A 591 -24.30 18.11 -5.21
N THR A 592 -23.73 17.23 -6.02
CA THR A 592 -22.96 17.56 -7.24
C THR A 592 -23.03 16.48 -8.32
N GLU A 593 -22.68 16.81 -9.56
CA GLU A 593 -22.51 15.83 -10.66
C GLU A 593 -21.08 15.29 -10.76
N ARG A 594 -20.13 15.90 -10.04
CA ARG A 594 -18.72 15.50 -10.07
C ARG A 594 -18.52 14.26 -9.21
N THR A 595 -17.51 13.45 -9.55
CA THR A 595 -17.13 12.25 -8.79
C THR A 595 -15.62 12.18 -8.55
N GLY A 596 -15.21 11.36 -7.58
CA GLY A 596 -13.82 11.04 -7.27
C GLY A 596 -12.95 12.23 -6.90
N GLY A 597 -11.67 12.19 -7.28
CA GLY A 597 -10.72 13.24 -6.92
C GLY A 597 -11.03 14.62 -7.51
N GLU A 598 -11.74 14.68 -8.65
CA GLU A 598 -12.23 15.96 -9.19
C GLU A 598 -13.31 16.56 -8.28
N ASN A 599 -14.22 15.73 -7.77
CA ASN A 599 -15.23 16.15 -6.82
C ASN A 599 -14.59 16.74 -5.56
N VAL A 600 -13.62 16.03 -4.95
CA VAL A 600 -12.90 16.53 -3.78
C VAL A 600 -12.23 17.87 -4.07
N ALA A 601 -11.50 17.97 -5.17
CA ALA A 601 -10.80 19.20 -5.52
C ALA A 601 -11.76 20.38 -5.74
N ALA A 602 -12.90 20.14 -6.39
CA ALA A 602 -13.92 21.16 -6.61
C ALA A 602 -14.63 21.56 -5.31
N ALA A 603 -14.94 20.59 -4.44
CA ALA A 603 -15.61 20.86 -3.18
C ALA A 603 -14.75 21.75 -2.29
N VAL A 604 -13.46 21.45 -2.11
CA VAL A 604 -12.59 22.19 -1.18
C VAL A 604 -11.81 23.35 -1.81
N GLY A 605 -11.79 23.44 -3.15
CA GLY A 605 -11.08 24.50 -3.88
C GLY A 605 -9.57 24.33 -3.96
N GLU A 606 -9.05 23.12 -3.70
CA GLU A 606 -7.61 22.81 -3.75
C GLU A 606 -7.37 21.49 -4.51
N PRO A 607 -6.27 21.37 -5.29
CA PRO A 607 -5.99 20.16 -6.06
C PRO A 607 -5.59 18.98 -5.16
N MET A 608 -5.95 17.76 -5.57
CA MET A 608 -5.54 16.52 -4.88
C MET A 608 -4.02 16.41 -4.67
N ALA A 609 -3.22 16.92 -5.61
CA ALA A 609 -1.75 16.95 -5.52
C ALA A 609 -1.20 17.81 -4.36
N ARG A 610 -2.04 18.66 -3.74
CA ARG A 610 -1.73 19.41 -2.52
C ARG A 610 -2.31 18.74 -1.28
N LEU A 611 -3.56 18.28 -1.37
CA LEU A 611 -4.29 17.68 -0.26
C LEU A 611 -3.65 16.37 0.23
N LEU A 612 -3.32 15.46 -0.69
CA LEU A 612 -2.80 14.13 -0.35
C LEU A 612 -1.44 14.19 0.38
N PRO A 613 -0.44 15.00 -0.04
CA PRO A 613 0.78 15.22 0.73
C PRO A 613 0.55 15.73 2.14
N GLU A 614 -0.29 16.74 2.30
CA GLU A 614 -0.53 17.37 3.60
C GLU A 614 -1.22 16.39 4.56
N TRP A 615 -2.28 15.73 4.10
CA TRP A 615 -2.95 14.71 4.89
C TRP A 615 -2.03 13.56 5.28
N PHE A 616 -1.21 13.07 4.35
CA PHE A 616 -0.34 11.93 4.63
C PHE A 616 0.75 12.30 5.64
N LEU A 617 1.28 13.53 5.62
CA LEU A 617 2.15 14.02 6.69
C LEU A 617 1.37 14.14 8.03
N ALA A 618 0.13 14.64 8.00
CA ALA A 618 -0.74 14.82 9.18
C ALA A 618 -0.94 13.50 9.95
N ASN A 619 -1.09 12.38 9.25
CA ASN A 619 -1.22 11.04 9.83
C ASN A 619 -0.10 10.71 10.82
N TYR A 620 1.11 11.21 10.61
CA TYR A 620 2.23 11.01 11.53
C TYR A 620 2.40 12.16 12.53
N VAL A 621 2.30 13.42 12.08
CA VAL A 621 2.79 14.55 12.89
C VAL A 621 1.72 15.23 13.74
N SER A 622 0.44 15.01 13.48
CA SER A 622 -0.69 15.77 14.06
C SER A 622 -0.58 16.01 15.56
N ASP A 623 -0.40 14.94 16.33
CA ASP A 623 -0.28 14.97 17.79
C ASP A 623 1.07 14.36 18.25
N LEU A 624 2.11 14.54 17.44
CA LEU A 624 3.46 14.08 17.77
C LEU A 624 3.99 14.80 19.02
N VAL A 625 4.41 14.01 20.01
CA VAL A 625 4.93 14.52 21.28
C VAL A 625 6.14 15.42 21.06
N ASN A 626 6.18 16.56 21.74
CA ASN A 626 7.24 17.59 21.64
C ASN A 626 7.40 18.19 20.23
N PHE A 627 6.38 18.13 19.39
CA PHE A 627 6.37 18.73 18.06
C PHE A 627 5.12 19.59 17.87
N ALA A 628 5.31 20.83 17.40
CA ALA A 628 4.21 21.72 17.08
C ALA A 628 3.84 21.55 15.60
N ALA A 629 2.94 20.62 15.30
CA ALA A 629 2.49 20.38 13.93
C ALA A 629 1.94 21.67 13.28
N PRO A 630 2.20 21.95 12.00
CA PRO A 630 1.52 23.04 11.29
C PRO A 630 -0.01 22.84 11.29
N PRO A 631 -0.83 23.92 11.25
CA PRO A 631 -2.29 23.79 11.30
C PRO A 631 -2.87 22.83 10.25
N ARG A 632 -2.33 22.86 9.02
CA ARG A 632 -2.71 21.97 7.91
C ARG A 632 -2.38 20.51 8.15
N LEU A 633 -1.45 20.21 9.05
CA LEU A 633 -0.99 18.85 9.34
C LEU A 633 -1.56 18.32 10.66
N ARG A 634 -2.74 18.79 11.06
CA ARG A 634 -3.43 18.38 12.30
C ARG A 634 -4.81 17.80 12.02
N TYR A 635 -5.16 16.82 12.83
CA TYR A 635 -6.53 16.47 13.15
C TYR A 635 -7.00 17.32 14.33
N VAL A 636 -8.26 17.75 14.28
CA VAL A 636 -8.92 18.49 15.36
C VAL A 636 -9.91 17.59 16.10
N THR A 637 -10.52 16.64 15.38
CA THR A 637 -11.50 15.71 15.96
C THR A 637 -10.83 14.59 16.76
N TRP A 638 -9.76 14.00 16.20
CA TRP A 638 -9.04 12.88 16.80
C TRP A 638 -7.58 13.20 17.11
N GLU A 639 -7.15 12.88 18.33
CA GLU A 639 -5.72 12.83 18.69
C GLU A 639 -5.25 11.39 18.48
N LEU A 640 -4.80 11.06 17.26
CA LEU A 640 -4.58 9.66 16.85
C LEU A 640 -3.61 8.90 17.76
N ARG A 641 -2.49 9.49 18.19
CA ARG A 641 -1.54 8.82 19.12
C ARG A 641 -2.17 8.61 20.49
N THR A 642 -2.89 9.60 21.02
CA THR A 642 -3.60 9.45 22.30
C THR A 642 -4.69 8.39 22.20
N THR A 643 -5.50 8.44 21.15
CA THR A 643 -6.62 7.52 20.91
C THR A 643 -6.13 6.10 20.70
N TYR A 644 -5.14 5.88 19.83
CA TYR A 644 -4.59 4.53 19.61
C TYR A 644 -3.80 4.00 20.81
N GLY A 645 -3.11 4.85 21.56
CA GLY A 645 -2.48 4.44 22.82
C GLY A 645 -3.52 3.92 23.81
N SER A 646 -4.63 4.63 23.96
CA SER A 646 -5.76 4.20 24.79
C SER A 646 -6.41 2.90 24.29
N LEU A 647 -6.54 2.70 22.98
CA LEU A 647 -7.12 1.48 22.41
C LEU A 647 -6.17 0.28 22.54
N HIS A 648 -4.86 0.50 22.41
CA HIS A 648 -3.82 -0.49 22.69
C HIS A 648 -3.87 -0.99 24.12
N ASP A 649 -3.95 -0.08 25.10
CA ASP A 649 -4.04 -0.43 26.53
C ASP A 649 -5.29 -1.28 26.84
N GLN A 650 -6.39 -1.06 26.10
CA GLN A 650 -7.65 -1.76 26.29
C GLN A 650 -7.75 -3.10 25.55
N LEU A 651 -7.21 -3.20 24.33
CA LEU A 651 -7.32 -4.39 23.49
C LEU A 651 -6.07 -4.62 22.62
N PRO A 652 -4.94 -5.01 23.24
CA PRO A 652 -3.66 -5.13 22.54
C PRO A 652 -3.65 -6.23 21.46
N GLN A 653 -4.63 -7.14 21.46
CA GLN A 653 -4.77 -8.17 20.42
C GLN A 653 -5.28 -7.61 19.07
N ARG A 654 -5.97 -6.47 19.09
CA ARG A 654 -6.46 -5.77 17.88
C ARG A 654 -5.58 -4.56 17.56
N PHE A 655 -5.19 -3.82 18.59
CA PHE A 655 -4.30 -2.68 18.51
C PHE A 655 -2.94 -3.10 19.06
N ASP A 656 -2.16 -3.81 18.26
CA ASP A 656 -0.89 -4.44 18.66
C ASP A 656 0.25 -3.48 19.00
N ARG A 657 0.06 -2.18 18.77
CA ARG A 657 1.02 -1.11 19.03
C ARG A 657 0.28 0.14 19.53
N PRO A 658 0.87 0.95 20.43
CA PRO A 658 0.29 2.21 20.87
C PRO A 658 0.05 3.21 19.73
N PHE A 659 0.85 3.15 18.67
CA PHE A 659 0.65 3.91 17.45
C PHE A 659 1.05 3.07 16.24
N PRO A 660 0.21 2.98 15.19
CA PRO A 660 0.42 2.03 14.10
C PRO A 660 1.61 2.35 13.19
N ILE A 661 1.85 3.64 12.90
CA ILE A 661 2.95 4.05 11.98
C ILE A 661 4.29 3.94 12.70
N VAL A 662 5.14 3.04 12.21
CA VAL A 662 6.54 2.89 12.62
C VAL A 662 7.44 3.11 11.40
N PRO A 663 7.94 4.33 11.17
CA PRO A 663 8.79 4.62 10.01
C PRO A 663 10.11 3.85 10.08
N LEU A 664 10.66 3.50 8.92
CA LEU A 664 12.06 3.04 8.84
C LEU A 664 12.97 4.17 9.27
N LEU A 665 13.93 3.89 10.15
CA LEU A 665 14.85 4.89 10.68
C LEU A 665 16.23 4.72 10.05
N PHE A 666 16.76 5.80 9.48
CA PHE A 666 18.10 5.86 8.92
C PHE A 666 18.87 7.09 9.42
N THR A 667 20.20 7.02 9.36
CA THR A 667 21.09 8.13 9.74
C THR A 667 21.75 8.71 8.49
N GLY A 668 21.52 9.98 8.18
CA GLY A 668 21.95 10.61 6.92
C GLY A 668 21.37 9.90 5.69
N GLY A 669 22.11 9.89 4.57
CA GLY A 669 21.67 9.25 3.33
C GLY A 669 21.98 7.75 3.22
N THR A 670 22.12 7.04 4.35
CA THR A 670 22.56 5.63 4.36
C THR A 670 21.43 4.62 4.10
N PHE A 671 20.64 4.81 3.04
CA PHE A 671 19.46 3.97 2.82
C PHE A 671 19.09 3.78 1.36
N ASP A 672 18.40 2.66 1.13
CA ASP A 672 17.89 2.24 -0.17
C ASP A 672 16.61 1.42 0.07
N VAL A 673 15.47 2.04 -0.21
CA VAL A 673 14.13 1.50 0.09
C VAL A 673 13.37 1.36 -1.22
N GLY A 674 13.00 0.13 -1.58
CA GLY A 674 12.16 -0.16 -2.74
C GLY A 674 10.75 -0.58 -2.33
N GLY A 675 9.76 -0.27 -3.17
CA GLY A 675 8.37 -0.67 -2.95
C GLY A 675 7.46 -0.35 -4.13
N VAL A 676 6.15 -0.36 -3.88
CA VAL A 676 5.11 0.00 -4.85
C VAL A 676 4.27 1.12 -4.27
N LEU A 677 4.17 2.24 -5.00
CA LEU A 677 3.24 3.30 -4.69
C LEU A 677 1.83 2.89 -5.12
N HIS A 678 0.83 3.21 -4.31
CA HIS A 678 -0.60 3.00 -4.57
C HIS A 678 -1.30 4.36 -4.54
N SER A 679 -2.31 4.60 -5.39
CA SER A 679 -2.99 5.91 -5.50
C SER A 679 -3.42 6.49 -4.15
N GLY A 680 -2.87 7.65 -3.82
CA GLY A 680 -3.08 8.40 -2.58
C GLY A 680 -2.22 7.94 -1.39
N SER A 681 -1.48 6.85 -1.52
CA SER A 681 -0.67 6.26 -0.44
C SER A 681 0.84 6.26 -0.73
N GLY A 682 1.60 5.81 0.26
CA GLY A 682 3.04 5.84 0.26
C GLY A 682 3.64 5.21 1.52
N ASP A 683 4.93 5.44 1.72
CA ASP A 683 5.67 4.91 2.87
C ASP A 683 6.22 6.02 3.76
N TYR A 684 6.51 5.70 5.02
CA TYR A 684 7.12 6.62 5.96
C TYR A 684 8.56 6.22 6.25
N VAL A 685 9.48 7.16 6.01
CA VAL A 685 10.91 7.04 6.33
C VAL A 685 11.30 8.18 7.26
N ARG A 686 12.06 7.88 8.31
CA ARG A 686 12.68 8.88 9.18
C ARG A 686 14.18 8.92 8.89
N VAL A 687 14.69 10.12 8.68
CA VAL A 687 16.11 10.38 8.45
C VAL A 687 16.63 11.30 9.54
N VAL A 688 17.62 10.83 10.30
CA VAL A 688 18.26 11.58 11.39
C VAL A 688 19.65 12.04 10.95
N GLN A 689 19.98 13.30 11.22
CA GLN A 689 21.35 13.80 11.17
C GLN A 689 21.82 14.05 12.61
N ASP A 690 22.99 13.53 12.94
CA ASP A 690 23.66 13.80 14.21
C ASP A 690 24.00 15.30 14.36
N PRO A 691 24.25 15.80 15.58
CA PRO A 691 24.82 17.13 15.82
C PRO A 691 26.02 17.45 14.92
N GLY A 692 25.91 18.50 14.10
CA GLY A 692 26.96 18.86 13.13
C GLY A 692 27.15 17.85 11.99
N GLY A 693 26.22 16.90 11.84
CA GLY A 693 26.25 15.85 10.83
C GLY A 693 26.22 16.42 9.42
N ARG A 694 26.88 15.72 8.49
CA ARG A 694 26.92 16.10 7.07
C ARG A 694 25.52 16.15 6.47
N GLY A 695 25.37 16.95 5.41
CA GLY A 695 24.19 16.91 4.54
C GLY A 695 24.01 15.54 3.88
N PHE A 696 22.86 15.31 3.26
CA PHE A 696 22.57 14.08 2.51
C PHE A 696 21.74 14.40 1.27
N THR A 697 21.74 13.49 0.29
CA THR A 697 20.88 13.60 -0.89
C THR A 697 19.83 12.50 -0.91
N LEU A 698 18.72 12.73 -1.61
CA LEU A 698 17.62 11.78 -1.81
C LEU A 698 17.27 11.67 -3.29
N ARG A 699 17.02 10.45 -3.74
CA ARG A 699 16.57 10.14 -5.11
C ARG A 699 15.36 9.23 -5.05
N LEU A 700 14.31 9.59 -5.79
CA LEU A 700 13.13 8.76 -6.01
C LEU A 700 13.09 8.35 -7.49
N ARG A 701 13.29 7.07 -7.75
CA ARG A 701 13.34 6.44 -9.09
C ARG A 701 12.46 5.21 -9.14
N ASP A 702 12.25 4.64 -10.31
CA ASP A 702 11.68 3.29 -10.42
C ASP A 702 12.71 2.23 -9.99
N SER A 703 12.30 0.96 -9.98
CA SER A 703 13.14 -0.19 -9.63
C SER A 703 14.34 -0.39 -10.59
N ALA A 704 14.21 0.06 -11.84
CA ALA A 704 15.23 0.00 -12.88
C ALA A 704 16.17 1.22 -12.90
N GLY A 705 15.94 2.22 -12.04
CA GLY A 705 16.71 3.46 -11.96
C GLY A 705 16.22 4.59 -12.86
N GLY A 706 15.13 4.39 -13.59
CA GLY A 706 14.43 5.39 -14.41
C GLY A 706 13.49 6.30 -13.61
N PRO A 707 12.80 7.25 -14.27
CA PRO A 707 11.74 8.02 -13.63
C PRO A 707 10.57 7.13 -13.20
N VAL A 708 10.07 7.32 -11.98
CA VAL A 708 8.82 6.68 -11.55
C VAL A 708 7.68 7.05 -12.50
N SER A 709 6.77 6.11 -12.78
CA SER A 709 5.65 6.31 -13.70
C SER A 709 4.88 7.61 -13.41
N ALA A 710 4.72 8.44 -14.44
CA ALA A 710 4.00 9.71 -14.34
C ALA A 710 2.51 9.54 -13.97
N ALA A 711 1.91 8.37 -14.26
CA ALA A 711 0.53 8.08 -13.90
C ALA A 711 0.29 8.08 -12.37
N ALA A 712 1.31 7.70 -11.59
CA ALA A 712 1.27 7.73 -10.13
C ALA A 712 1.42 9.15 -9.57
N VAL A 713 1.80 10.14 -10.39
CA VAL A 713 2.12 11.50 -9.94
C VAL A 713 3.01 11.44 -8.69
N PRO A 714 4.22 10.86 -8.80
CA PRO A 714 5.05 10.58 -7.63
C PRO A 714 5.44 11.88 -6.93
N ARG A 715 5.44 11.86 -5.60
CA ARG A 715 5.91 12.97 -4.76
C ARG A 715 6.83 12.46 -3.68
N LEU A 716 7.81 13.29 -3.33
CA LEU A 716 8.62 13.13 -2.13
C LEU A 716 8.23 14.22 -1.15
N ASN A 717 7.37 13.88 -0.19
CA ASN A 717 6.92 14.81 0.83
C ASN A 717 7.90 14.79 2.00
N VAL A 718 8.30 15.96 2.46
CA VAL A 718 9.32 16.08 3.50
C VAL A 718 8.86 17.10 4.54
N ILE A 719 8.97 16.75 5.81
CA ILE A 719 8.83 17.68 6.93
C ILE A 719 10.01 17.52 7.88
N ARG A 720 10.55 18.65 8.34
CA ARG A 720 11.56 18.63 9.40
C ARG A 720 10.87 18.56 10.76
N ILE A 721 11.07 17.48 11.48
CA ILE A 721 10.56 17.29 12.85
C ILE A 721 11.46 18.03 13.84
N ARG A 722 12.78 17.97 13.66
CA ARG A 722 13.77 18.54 14.60
C ARG A 722 14.91 19.22 13.88
#